data_AF-A0AA41TZZ8-F1
#
_entry.id   AF-A0AA41TZZ8-F1
#
_cell.length_a   1.000
_cell.length_b   1.000
_cell.length_c   1.000
_cell.angle_alpha   90.00
_cell.angle_beta   90.00
_cell.angle_gamma   90.00
#
_symmetry.space_group_name_H-M   'P 1'
#
loop_
_entity.id
_entity.type
_entity.pdbx_description
1 polymer ?
#
loop_
_entity_poly.entity_id
_entity_poly.type
_entity_poly.pdbx_seq_one_letter_code
_entity_poly.pdbx_strand_id
1 'polypeptide(L)'
;MLAAFWVAAGGSLGTYGLNAPATGLVFLAAMLVLPSALYFRSDGNVGTLEPTNPWRARLPWVLWGFAVLVVVSALSMRTYAAVQNGAVYLSFVALLAIAAAWTSAGSPMLVLRAVRAVAVVLALVYLASVLVYGPGNYVVIPARLLGESVWIGMVAAVPLTDRKSRWGYAVPLVLLAADVFSLSRTSSAVCALLFLGLVAKGRSRKELGKVLAVSAVVGCSAWLVITRYEPLRNRFIDNDGASMAGVRVGTSGRSDLWATTWESIQTSPWIGHGIGSAGNLLADPANPADLGHPHNDYLRLWHDLGLLGLALWLAAFAALGIGAYRRRRHAANQADWAIHQAALLALIGLSLNILTSNLLVYAFVMVPIAVIVGTSMGRADIRDEAPARPRTPRDPRTGTGQSPGRRRLDPRKHTVDLRCYFRALARRWLTILLMTSAGLGCAVAATLAATPQYQATAQIFVSARTTTDITQLNQGSSFSLARVESYADVVSSPRVAAAVVDALGLPLSPEYVAQRIGARAKPDTVLIDITVTDPDPVLAARIANAAAAEAGKFIVGLETTPGRGSAPVHIGVTRSASPPAEPVSPRPYLNAALGLFAGLLAGICLAMVRHNLDTSVRTEDELKGATALPVLGVIPFDKRAQADPLAVRPGALSGRAEAFRLVRTNLRFAQVDRQQQVIVVTSALPGEGKTNTAVNLALSLAEAGQRVCLVDADLRNPCVAKTLGLVQSAGLTTLLIGHAERDDVLQRGTDDNLVVLTSGPIPPNPAEILASMRMRQILEDLGRDFDIVIVDSAPLLPVADTLGLAPIVDGAILVVRAGRTRADSVEAAIGALRGVSASILGTVLSMAQLSGARGYGYGYGNPGAREAASDRPKPPLPRSVHSDASESSSSRRA
;
A
#
# COMPACT_ATOMS: atom_id res chain seq x y z
N MET A 1 26.83 -0.96 26.78
CA MET A 1 26.55 -2.41 26.81
C MET A 1 26.34 -3.00 25.42
N LEU A 2 25.34 -2.62 24.62
CA LEU A 2 25.14 -3.20 23.26
C LEU A 2 26.36 -3.00 22.32
N ALA A 3 26.98 -1.82 22.30
CA ALA A 3 28.21 -1.60 21.54
C ALA A 3 29.40 -2.43 22.07
N ALA A 4 29.50 -2.63 23.39
CA ALA A 4 30.52 -3.48 24.00
C ALA A 4 30.27 -4.99 23.73
N PHE A 5 29.00 -5.40 23.68
CA PHE A 5 28.58 -6.74 23.29
C PHE A 5 28.87 -7.01 21.81
N TRP A 6 28.78 -5.98 20.96
CA TRP A 6 29.10 -6.05 19.53
C TRP A 6 30.61 -6.06 19.26
N VAL A 7 31.39 -5.25 20.00
CA VAL A 7 32.86 -5.30 19.98
C VAL A 7 33.37 -6.65 20.48
N ALA A 8 32.73 -7.24 21.50
CA ALA A 8 33.04 -8.58 21.98
C ALA A 8 32.62 -9.70 20.99
N ALA A 9 31.58 -9.50 20.18
CA ALA A 9 31.18 -10.39 19.08
C ALA A 9 32.00 -10.18 17.78
N GLY A 10 32.90 -9.19 17.76
CA GLY A 10 33.71 -8.77 16.61
C GLY A 10 34.89 -9.69 16.25
N GLY A 11 34.95 -10.91 16.82
CA GLY A 11 36.02 -11.88 16.56
C GLY A 11 36.13 -12.41 15.11
N SER A 12 35.24 -12.00 14.19
CA SER A 12 35.27 -12.42 12.78
C SER A 12 35.52 -11.28 11.77
N LEU A 13 35.97 -10.10 12.22
CA LEU A 13 36.36 -9.00 11.32
C LEU A 13 37.60 -9.32 10.44
N GLY A 14 38.11 -10.55 10.48
CA GLY A 14 39.28 -11.02 9.72
C GLY A 14 38.97 -11.60 8.33
N THR A 15 37.73 -11.97 8.00
CA THR A 15 37.43 -12.65 6.71
C THR A 15 36.98 -11.72 5.59
N TYR A 16 36.63 -10.46 5.88
CA TYR A 16 36.32 -9.45 4.87
C TYR A 16 37.17 -8.20 5.16
N GLY A 17 38.14 -7.94 4.28
CA GLY A 17 39.23 -6.98 4.47
C GLY A 17 38.88 -5.64 5.12
N LEU A 18 39.92 -5.02 5.70
CA LEU A 18 40.00 -3.81 6.55
C LEU A 18 39.07 -2.60 6.24
N ASN A 19 38.35 -2.59 5.12
CA ASN A 19 37.42 -1.51 4.71
C ASN A 19 35.99 -1.66 5.26
N ALA A 20 35.50 -2.87 5.55
CA ALA A 20 34.15 -3.08 6.11
C ALA A 20 34.00 -2.68 7.60
N PRO A 21 34.98 -2.93 8.49
CA PRO A 21 34.90 -2.59 9.91
C PRO A 21 34.85 -1.07 10.14
N ALA A 22 35.69 -0.30 9.44
CA ALA A 22 35.78 1.15 9.57
C ALA A 22 34.49 1.84 9.11
N THR A 23 33.92 1.37 8.00
CA THR A 23 32.65 1.90 7.45
C THR A 23 31.46 1.57 8.36
N GLY A 24 31.43 0.36 8.92
CA GLY A 24 30.44 -0.06 9.91
C GLY A 24 30.54 0.73 11.22
N LEU A 25 31.76 1.00 11.71
CA LEU A 25 32.03 1.80 12.91
C LEU A 25 31.65 3.27 12.75
N VAL A 26 31.95 3.89 11.60
CA VAL A 26 31.53 5.26 11.29
C VAL A 26 30.00 5.37 11.21
N PHE A 27 29.34 4.37 10.63
CA PHE A 27 27.88 4.32 10.56
C PHE A 27 27.24 4.08 11.93
N LEU A 28 27.78 3.15 12.73
CA LEU A 28 27.34 2.92 14.10
C LEU A 28 27.57 4.14 14.98
N ALA A 29 28.71 4.82 14.85
CA ALA A 29 29.02 6.05 15.56
C ALA A 29 28.04 7.18 15.18
N ALA A 30 27.76 7.39 13.89
CA ALA A 30 26.79 8.38 13.42
C ALA A 30 25.35 8.07 13.89
N MET A 31 24.98 6.80 14.01
CA MET A 31 23.68 6.35 14.52
C MET A 31 23.59 6.33 16.04
N LEU A 32 24.70 6.14 16.76
CA LEU A 32 24.80 6.29 18.23
C LEU A 32 24.82 7.76 18.66
N VAL A 33 25.25 8.65 17.76
CA VAL A 33 25.16 10.11 17.91
C VAL A 33 23.70 10.60 17.84
N LEU A 34 22.77 9.91 17.15
CA LEU A 34 21.34 10.29 17.17
C LEU A 34 20.71 10.22 18.58
N PRO A 35 20.84 9.13 19.35
CA PRO A 35 20.42 9.05 20.73
C PRO A 35 21.08 10.08 21.65
N SER A 36 22.37 10.38 21.44
CA SER A 36 23.08 11.38 22.26
C SER A 36 22.74 12.82 21.85
N ALA A 37 22.41 13.09 20.60
CA ALA A 37 21.87 14.38 20.13
C ALA A 37 20.40 14.60 20.57
N LEU A 38 19.62 13.53 20.71
CA LEU A 38 18.30 13.56 21.36
C LEU A 38 18.43 13.87 22.87
N TYR A 39 19.58 13.59 23.48
CA TYR A 39 19.91 13.89 24.88
C TYR A 39 20.49 15.31 25.06
N PHE A 40 21.23 15.83 24.07
CA PHE A 40 21.95 17.12 24.12
C PHE A 40 21.41 18.17 23.13
N ARG A 41 20.13 18.56 23.27
CA ARG A 41 19.66 19.95 23.01
C ARG A 41 18.15 20.05 23.30
N SER A 42 17.81 20.43 24.52
CA SER A 42 16.65 21.30 24.76
C SER A 42 17.12 22.43 25.68
N ASP A 43 17.33 23.60 25.08
CA ASP A 43 17.44 24.92 25.71
C ASP A 43 17.37 24.96 27.24
N GLY A 44 18.49 24.72 27.95
CA GLY A 44 18.75 25.13 29.35
C GLY A 44 17.75 24.72 30.45
N ASN A 45 16.61 24.14 30.09
CA ASN A 45 15.52 23.70 30.91
C ASN A 45 15.47 22.21 30.68
N VAL A 46 16.10 21.48 31.59
CA VAL A 46 15.91 20.04 31.74
C VAL A 46 14.47 19.87 32.23
N GLY A 47 13.51 19.99 31.30
CA GLY A 47 12.18 19.45 31.52
C GLY A 47 12.39 17.98 31.80
N THR A 48 12.19 17.59 33.06
CA THR A 48 12.32 16.22 33.53
C THR A 48 11.56 15.32 32.55
N LEU A 49 12.29 14.54 31.75
CA LEU A 49 11.74 13.41 31.02
C LEU A 49 11.21 12.48 32.10
N GLU A 50 9.94 12.61 32.50
CA GLU A 50 9.34 11.58 33.33
C GLU A 50 9.35 10.30 32.48
N PRO A 51 10.11 9.27 32.89
CA PRO A 51 10.15 8.04 32.13
C PRO A 51 8.75 7.44 32.16
N THR A 52 8.03 7.58 31.04
CA THR A 52 6.84 6.75 30.85
C THR A 52 7.30 5.31 30.92
N ASN A 53 6.64 4.51 31.76
CA ASN A 53 7.00 3.12 32.00
C ASN A 53 7.28 2.42 30.64
N PRO A 54 8.46 1.81 30.41
CA PRO A 54 8.79 1.19 29.12
C PRO A 54 7.80 0.07 28.73
N TRP A 55 7.13 -0.55 29.72
CA TRP A 55 6.02 -1.49 29.50
C TRP A 55 4.71 -0.83 29.04
N ARG A 56 4.59 0.50 29.16
CA ARG A 56 3.47 1.31 28.63
C ARG A 56 3.66 1.78 27.19
N ALA A 57 4.79 1.47 26.52
CA ALA A 57 5.10 1.93 25.15
C ALA A 57 4.12 1.45 24.04
N ARG A 58 2.98 0.82 24.39
CA ARG A 58 1.92 0.33 23.48
C ARG A 58 2.47 -0.44 22.28
N LEU A 59 3.61 -1.11 22.44
CA LEU A 59 4.15 -2.00 21.42
C LEU A 59 3.30 -3.28 21.35
N PRO A 60 3.15 -3.88 20.15
CA PRO A 60 2.39 -5.11 20.01
C PRO A 60 2.99 -6.22 20.88
N TRP A 61 2.17 -6.92 21.67
CA TRP A 61 2.63 -8.04 22.50
C TRP A 61 3.33 -9.14 21.68
N VAL A 62 2.95 -9.29 20.41
CA VAL A 62 3.55 -10.24 19.46
C VAL A 62 5.04 -9.97 19.22
N LEU A 63 5.48 -8.70 19.28
CA LEU A 63 6.88 -8.32 19.17
C LEU A 63 7.71 -8.88 20.34
N TRP A 64 7.14 -8.84 21.54
CA TRP A 64 7.76 -9.42 22.74
C TRP A 64 7.77 -10.94 22.68
N GLY A 65 6.69 -11.56 22.17
CA GLY A 65 6.65 -13.00 21.90
C GLY A 65 7.76 -13.45 20.95
N PHE A 66 8.01 -12.70 19.88
CA PHE A 66 9.13 -12.94 18.97
C PHE A 66 10.49 -12.81 19.68
N ALA A 67 10.68 -11.75 20.47
CA ALA A 67 11.94 -11.53 21.20
C ALA A 67 12.23 -12.68 22.20
N VAL A 68 11.22 -13.15 22.92
CA VAL A 68 11.35 -14.31 23.82
C VAL A 68 11.76 -15.56 23.05
N LEU A 69 11.11 -15.84 21.91
CA LEU A 69 11.46 -16.98 21.07
C LEU A 69 12.92 -16.91 20.59
N VAL A 70 13.38 -15.73 20.18
CA VAL A 70 14.78 -15.50 19.79
C VAL A 70 15.74 -15.77 20.94
N VAL A 71 15.43 -15.32 22.16
CA VAL A 71 16.26 -15.60 23.35
C VAL A 71 16.31 -17.10 23.63
N VAL A 72 15.17 -17.78 23.66
CA VAL A 72 15.11 -19.23 23.92
C VAL A 72 15.89 -20.01 22.86
N SER A 73 15.74 -19.64 21.58
CA SER A 73 16.45 -20.25 20.46
C SER A 73 17.96 -19.96 20.48
N ALA A 74 18.37 -18.76 20.88
CA ALA A 74 19.79 -18.40 21.03
C ALA A 74 20.45 -19.13 22.21
N LEU A 75 19.71 -19.42 23.28
CA LEU A 75 20.21 -20.17 24.43
C LEU A 75 20.41 -21.67 24.11
N SER A 76 19.63 -22.22 23.18
CA SER A 76 19.76 -23.62 22.74
C SER A 76 20.87 -23.85 21.72
N MET A 77 21.33 -22.80 21.02
CA MET A 77 22.39 -22.89 20.01
C MET A 77 23.57 -21.95 20.30
N ARG A 78 24.72 -22.51 20.67
CA ARG A 78 25.96 -21.75 20.96
C ARG A 78 26.86 -21.60 19.74
N THR A 79 26.31 -21.21 18.59
CA THR A 79 27.10 -20.94 17.37
C THR A 79 27.34 -19.45 17.18
N TYR A 80 28.42 -19.08 16.48
CA TYR A 80 28.73 -17.67 16.19
C TYR A 80 27.58 -16.96 15.47
N ALA A 81 27.02 -17.62 14.44
CA ALA A 81 25.87 -17.12 13.70
C ALA A 81 24.64 -16.93 14.61
N ALA A 82 24.39 -17.85 15.54
CA ALA A 82 23.29 -17.74 16.49
C ALA A 82 23.37 -16.46 17.34
N VAL A 83 24.55 -16.20 17.91
CA VAL A 83 24.82 -15.03 18.76
C VAL A 83 24.69 -13.73 17.95
N GLN A 84 25.29 -13.68 16.76
CA GLN A 84 25.24 -12.51 15.89
C GLN A 84 23.80 -12.14 15.49
N ASN A 85 23.03 -13.12 15.01
CA ASN A 85 21.66 -12.89 14.54
C ASN A 85 20.71 -12.56 15.70
N GLY A 86 20.84 -13.29 16.81
CA GLY A 86 20.10 -13.02 18.04
C GLY A 86 20.36 -11.60 18.54
N ALA A 87 21.62 -11.16 18.53
CA ALA A 87 21.98 -9.80 18.92
C ALA A 87 21.30 -8.74 18.05
N VAL A 88 21.24 -8.93 16.72
CA VAL A 88 20.60 -7.96 15.81
C VAL A 88 19.09 -7.89 16.06
N TYR A 89 18.40 -9.03 16.16
CA TYR A 89 16.96 -9.07 16.41
C TYR A 89 16.58 -8.47 17.77
N LEU A 90 17.33 -8.80 18.82
CA LEU A 90 17.09 -8.25 20.16
C LEU A 90 17.43 -6.76 20.23
N SER A 91 18.48 -6.31 19.55
CA SER A 91 18.82 -4.88 19.44
C SER A 91 17.72 -4.10 18.75
N PHE A 92 17.12 -4.64 17.68
CA PHE A 92 15.98 -4.02 17.01
C PHE A 92 14.80 -3.81 17.96
N VAL A 93 14.38 -4.85 18.70
CA VAL A 93 13.25 -4.76 19.64
C VAL A 93 13.57 -3.81 20.79
N ALA A 94 14.78 -3.90 21.37
CA ALA A 94 15.20 -3.04 22.47
C ALA A 94 15.25 -1.56 22.06
N LEU A 95 15.87 -1.24 20.93
CA LEU A 95 15.96 0.15 20.44
C LEU A 95 14.59 0.70 20.05
N LEU A 96 13.71 -0.12 19.50
CA LEU A 96 12.35 0.28 19.19
C LEU A 96 11.58 0.64 20.48
N ALA A 97 11.73 -0.17 21.55
CA ALA A 97 11.15 0.12 22.86
C ALA A 97 11.74 1.37 23.52
N ILE A 98 13.07 1.54 23.49
CA ILE A 98 13.75 2.73 24.01
C ILE A 98 13.28 3.98 23.25
N ALA A 99 13.33 3.94 21.91
CA ALA A 99 12.92 5.06 21.08
C ALA A 99 11.43 5.41 21.26
N ALA A 100 10.57 4.43 21.59
CA ALA A 100 9.17 4.68 21.91
C ALA A 100 8.96 5.27 23.31
N ALA A 101 9.75 4.87 24.31
CA ALA A 101 9.62 5.38 25.67
C ALA A 101 10.22 6.79 25.87
N TRP A 102 11.15 7.20 24.99
CA TRP A 102 11.95 8.43 25.16
C TRP A 102 11.62 9.53 24.13
N THR A 103 10.39 9.61 23.61
CA THR A 103 9.99 10.63 22.63
C THR A 103 9.50 11.94 23.26
N SER A 104 10.15 13.07 22.95
CA SER A 104 9.71 14.44 23.28
C SER A 104 9.21 15.20 22.04
N ALA A 105 8.56 16.37 22.19
CA ALA A 105 7.95 17.16 21.10
C ALA A 105 8.88 17.47 19.90
N GLY A 106 10.19 17.64 20.11
CA GLY A 106 11.17 17.92 19.06
C GLY A 106 11.84 16.70 18.39
N SER A 107 11.77 15.53 19.02
CA SER A 107 12.48 14.31 18.57
C SER A 107 12.24 13.85 17.11
N PRO A 108 11.04 13.94 16.50
CA PRO A 108 10.77 13.30 15.22
C PRO A 108 11.47 14.02 14.06
N MET A 109 11.49 15.35 14.11
CA MET A 109 12.15 16.15 13.10
C MET A 109 13.67 16.01 13.19
N LEU A 110 14.22 15.87 14.41
CA LEU A 110 15.64 15.61 14.63
C LEU A 110 16.05 14.25 14.05
N VAL A 111 15.31 13.19 14.39
CA VAL A 111 15.54 11.82 13.89
C VAL A 111 15.54 11.79 12.36
N LEU A 112 14.50 12.34 11.72
CA LEU A 112 14.39 12.31 10.26
C LEU A 112 15.49 13.13 9.58
N ARG A 113 15.84 14.31 10.12
CA ARG A 113 16.91 15.13 9.56
C ARG A 113 18.26 14.45 9.67
N ALA A 114 18.53 13.79 10.79
CA ALA A 114 19.79 13.11 11.02
C ALA A 114 19.93 11.85 10.13
N VAL A 115 18.91 11.01 10.04
CA VAL A 115 18.89 9.86 9.11
C VAL A 115 19.08 10.32 7.66
N ARG A 116 18.39 11.39 7.25
CA ARG A 116 18.54 11.96 5.91
C ARG A 116 19.95 12.49 5.66
N ALA A 117 20.55 13.21 6.61
CA ALA A 117 21.89 13.78 6.47
C ALA A 117 22.94 12.69 6.28
N VAL A 118 22.90 11.65 7.10
CA VAL A 118 23.81 10.49 7.00
C VAL A 118 23.69 9.83 5.62
N ALA A 119 22.47 9.57 5.15
CA ALA A 119 22.26 8.93 3.85
C ALA A 119 22.76 9.79 2.68
N VAL A 120 22.60 11.11 2.74
CA VAL A 120 23.11 12.02 1.70
C VAL A 120 24.64 12.03 1.66
N VAL A 121 25.29 12.07 2.82
CA VAL A 121 26.77 12.01 2.88
C VAL A 121 27.27 10.71 2.26
N LEU A 122 26.68 9.57 2.61
CA LEU A 122 27.04 8.27 2.04
C LEU A 122 26.82 8.23 0.53
N ALA A 123 25.67 8.74 0.06
CA ALA A 123 25.36 8.81 -1.37
C ALA A 123 26.38 9.66 -2.14
N LEU A 124 26.80 10.80 -1.60
CA LEU A 124 27.79 11.68 -2.24
C LEU A 124 29.18 11.03 -2.27
N VAL A 125 29.62 10.42 -1.16
CA VAL A 125 30.91 9.71 -1.10
C VAL A 125 30.93 8.56 -2.10
N TYR A 126 29.83 7.84 -2.24
CA TYR A 126 29.73 6.76 -3.22
C TYR A 126 29.67 7.27 -4.66
N LEU A 127 28.89 8.31 -4.96
CA LEU A 127 28.87 8.88 -6.30
C LEU A 127 30.26 9.40 -6.71
N ALA A 128 31.01 9.98 -5.78
CA ALA A 128 32.41 10.35 -6.02
C ALA A 128 33.30 9.12 -6.29
N SER A 129 33.11 8.01 -5.57
CA SER A 129 33.86 6.78 -5.83
C SER A 129 33.50 6.13 -7.18
N VAL A 130 32.24 6.22 -7.60
CA VAL A 130 31.78 5.76 -8.93
C VAL A 130 32.44 6.54 -10.05
N LEU A 131 32.67 7.85 -9.87
CA LEU A 131 33.37 8.67 -10.86
C LEU A 131 34.83 8.26 -11.04
N VAL A 132 35.48 7.77 -9.98
CA VAL A 132 36.91 7.39 -10.00
C VAL A 132 37.10 5.93 -10.41
N TYR A 133 36.23 5.03 -9.94
CA TYR A 133 36.43 3.58 -10.04
C TYR A 133 35.33 2.84 -10.80
N GLY A 134 34.30 3.55 -11.26
CA GLY A 134 33.16 2.97 -11.99
C GLY A 134 32.02 2.46 -11.10
N PRO A 135 30.86 2.12 -11.71
CA PRO A 135 29.66 1.64 -11.02
C PRO A 135 29.88 0.30 -10.28
N GLY A 136 29.20 0.10 -9.15
CA GLY A 136 29.28 -1.16 -8.41
C GLY A 136 30.58 -1.39 -7.64
N ASN A 137 31.52 -0.44 -7.65
CA ASN A 137 32.79 -0.53 -6.95
C ASN A 137 32.63 -0.68 -5.42
N TYR A 138 33.60 -1.35 -4.79
CA TYR A 138 33.63 -1.69 -3.36
C TYR A 138 34.80 -1.06 -2.59
N VAL A 139 35.69 -0.32 -3.27
CA VAL A 139 36.94 0.20 -2.67
C VAL A 139 36.68 1.17 -1.50
N VAL A 140 35.69 2.06 -1.63
CA VAL A 140 35.42 3.12 -0.63
C VAL A 140 34.22 2.78 0.26
N ILE A 141 33.09 2.44 -0.35
CA ILE A 141 31.88 1.98 0.35
C ILE A 141 31.39 0.76 -0.44
N PRO A 142 31.19 -0.41 0.20
CA PRO A 142 30.62 -1.57 -0.46
C PRO A 142 29.27 -1.21 -1.10
N ALA A 143 29.11 -1.47 -2.40
CA ALA A 143 27.89 -1.13 -3.14
C ALA A 143 26.62 -1.68 -2.47
N ARG A 144 26.71 -2.88 -1.87
CA ARG A 144 25.62 -3.48 -1.09
C ARG A 144 25.26 -2.67 0.15
N LEU A 145 26.25 -2.27 0.94
CA LEU A 145 26.06 -1.44 2.14
C LEU A 145 25.39 -0.12 1.77
N LEU A 146 25.81 0.49 0.66
CA LEU A 146 25.20 1.71 0.16
C LEU A 146 23.74 1.49 -0.23
N GLY A 147 23.46 0.52 -1.11
CA GLY A 147 22.11 0.28 -1.60
C GLY A 147 21.15 0.05 -0.44
N GLU A 148 21.51 -0.83 0.50
CA GLU A 148 20.69 -1.18 1.66
C GLU A 148 20.52 -0.03 2.68
N SER A 149 21.35 1.02 2.63
CA SER A 149 21.27 2.18 3.55
C SER A 149 20.62 3.42 2.92
N VAL A 150 20.79 3.63 1.62
CA VAL A 150 20.33 4.84 0.91
C VAL A 150 18.80 4.89 0.78
N TRP A 151 18.13 3.75 0.61
CA TRP A 151 16.67 3.71 0.56
C TRP A 151 16.03 4.10 1.91
N ILE A 152 16.68 3.83 3.04
CA ILE A 152 16.26 4.31 4.37
C ILE A 152 16.36 5.83 4.43
N GLY A 153 17.42 6.40 3.85
CA GLY A 153 17.57 7.83 3.62
C GLY A 153 16.41 8.42 2.81
N MET A 154 15.98 7.73 1.75
CA MET A 154 14.83 8.12 0.93
C MET A 154 13.53 8.13 1.76
N VAL A 155 13.33 7.12 2.61
CA VAL A 155 12.20 7.05 3.55
C VAL A 155 12.16 8.25 4.50
N ALA A 156 13.31 8.73 4.97
CA ALA A 156 13.40 9.94 5.80
C ALA A 156 13.30 11.24 4.98
N ALA A 157 13.78 11.25 3.74
CA ALA A 157 13.79 12.43 2.87
C ALA A 157 12.42 12.81 2.31
N VAL A 158 11.62 11.82 1.91
CA VAL A 158 10.32 12.03 1.26
C VAL A 158 9.35 12.85 2.12
N PRO A 159 9.17 12.58 3.43
CA PRO A 159 8.27 13.38 4.28
C PRO A 159 8.78 14.80 4.57
N LEU A 160 10.10 15.01 4.51
CA LEU A 160 10.76 16.30 4.82
C LEU A 160 10.83 17.27 3.62
N THR A 161 10.41 16.83 2.44
CA THR A 161 10.56 17.61 1.20
C THR A 161 9.55 18.76 1.14
N ASP A 162 10.06 20.00 1.10
CA ASP A 162 9.27 21.19 0.79
C ASP A 162 9.19 21.41 -0.73
N ARG A 163 7.96 21.48 -1.24
CA ARG A 163 7.63 21.58 -2.66
C ARG A 163 7.82 22.97 -3.25
N LYS A 164 7.82 23.99 -2.40
CA LYS A 164 7.99 25.38 -2.85
C LYS A 164 9.46 25.70 -3.17
N SER A 165 10.39 24.88 -2.67
CA SER A 165 11.82 25.03 -2.94
C SER A 165 12.24 24.27 -4.19
N ARG A 166 12.99 24.92 -5.09
CA ARG A 166 13.62 24.27 -6.25
C ARG A 166 14.57 23.14 -5.85
N TRP A 167 15.09 23.18 -4.62
CA TRP A 167 15.98 22.16 -4.04
C TRP A 167 15.24 20.98 -3.39
N GLY A 168 13.91 21.04 -3.29
CA GLY A 168 13.11 19.99 -2.63
C GLY A 168 13.28 18.60 -3.26
N TYR A 169 13.48 18.53 -4.58
CA TYR A 169 13.63 17.26 -5.30
C TYR A 169 15.09 16.80 -5.45
N ALA A 170 16.06 17.68 -5.19
CA ALA A 170 17.48 17.38 -5.41
C ALA A 170 17.97 16.25 -4.49
N VAL A 171 17.62 16.28 -3.21
CA VAL A 171 18.04 15.26 -2.23
C VAL A 171 17.49 13.87 -2.58
N PRO A 172 16.18 13.67 -2.78
CA PRO A 172 15.64 12.39 -3.25
C PRO A 172 16.26 11.91 -4.56
N LEU A 173 16.56 12.81 -5.50
CA LEU A 173 17.17 12.46 -6.78
C LEU A 173 18.62 11.96 -6.62
N VAL A 174 19.42 12.62 -5.77
CA VAL A 174 20.79 12.20 -5.45
C VAL A 174 20.80 10.81 -4.80
N LEU A 175 19.89 10.56 -3.86
CA LEU A 175 19.75 9.25 -3.22
C LEU A 175 19.35 8.18 -4.25
N LEU A 176 18.37 8.47 -5.12
CA LEU A 176 17.98 7.56 -6.19
C LEU A 176 19.13 7.24 -7.15
N ALA A 177 19.90 8.25 -7.54
CA ALA A 177 21.04 8.08 -8.44
C ALA A 177 22.12 7.18 -7.80
N ALA A 178 22.51 7.46 -6.55
CA ALA A 178 23.49 6.65 -5.83
C ALA A 178 23.04 5.19 -5.70
N ASP A 179 21.75 4.96 -5.42
CA ASP A 179 21.18 3.63 -5.29
C ASP A 179 21.12 2.87 -6.63
N VAL A 180 20.86 3.54 -7.75
CA VAL A 180 20.95 2.93 -9.09
C VAL A 180 22.38 2.51 -9.42
N PHE A 181 23.37 3.35 -9.11
CA PHE A 181 24.79 3.02 -9.33
C PHE A 181 25.32 1.96 -8.37
N SER A 182 24.62 1.67 -7.26
CA SER A 182 24.89 0.52 -6.38
C SER A 182 24.61 -0.83 -7.04
N LEU A 183 23.90 -0.83 -8.18
CA LEU A 183 23.48 -2.02 -8.91
C LEU A 183 22.54 -2.96 -8.12
N SER A 184 21.89 -2.44 -7.07
CA SER A 184 20.93 -3.18 -6.25
C SER A 184 19.53 -3.12 -6.87
N ARG A 185 19.12 -4.19 -7.57
CA ARG A 185 17.85 -4.25 -8.32
C ARG A 185 16.62 -3.89 -7.47
N THR A 186 16.48 -4.53 -6.31
CA THR A 186 15.31 -4.34 -5.43
C THR A 186 15.33 -3.01 -4.71
N SER A 187 16.51 -2.58 -4.23
CA SER A 187 16.65 -1.26 -3.57
C SER A 187 16.30 -0.13 -4.54
N SER A 188 16.83 -0.18 -5.76
CA SER A 188 16.57 0.81 -6.81
C SER A 188 15.10 0.89 -7.17
N ALA A 189 14.41 -0.25 -7.25
CA ALA A 189 12.97 -0.28 -7.48
C ALA A 189 12.19 0.38 -6.32
N VAL A 190 12.56 0.09 -5.07
CA VAL A 190 11.93 0.71 -3.89
C VAL A 190 12.19 2.23 -3.86
N CYS A 191 13.43 2.69 -4.07
CA CYS A 191 13.77 4.10 -4.17
C CYS A 191 13.00 4.82 -5.28
N ALA A 192 12.89 4.21 -6.46
CA ALA A 192 12.13 4.76 -7.58
C ALA A 192 10.64 4.92 -7.23
N LEU A 193 10.03 3.91 -6.62
CA LEU A 193 8.62 3.97 -6.18
C LEU A 193 8.39 5.07 -5.14
N LEU A 194 9.30 5.22 -4.17
CA LEU A 194 9.25 6.29 -3.16
C LEU A 194 9.37 7.67 -3.80
N PHE A 195 10.29 7.84 -4.76
CA PHE A 195 10.47 9.07 -5.51
C PHE A 195 9.22 9.42 -6.34
N LEU A 196 8.65 8.44 -7.04
CA LEU A 196 7.40 8.62 -7.81
C LEU A 196 6.24 9.04 -6.91
N GLY A 197 6.10 8.41 -5.74
CA GLY A 197 5.10 8.78 -4.73
C GLY A 197 5.24 10.24 -4.27
N LEU A 198 6.48 10.73 -4.10
CA LEU A 198 6.76 12.13 -3.76
C LEU A 198 6.36 13.09 -4.88
N VAL A 199 6.66 12.77 -6.14
CA VAL A 199 6.30 13.58 -7.32
C VAL A 199 4.77 13.60 -7.51
N ALA A 200 4.10 12.46 -7.33
CA ALA A 200 2.67 12.26 -7.53
C ALA A 200 1.77 12.94 -6.49
N LYS A 201 2.27 13.16 -5.26
CA LYS A 201 1.50 13.78 -4.17
C LYS A 201 0.89 15.13 -4.63
N GLY A 202 -0.33 15.48 -4.22
CA GLY A 202 -0.93 16.81 -4.48
C GLY A 202 -1.07 17.29 -5.95
N ARG A 203 -0.87 16.44 -6.96
CA ARG A 203 -1.12 16.78 -8.37
C ARG A 203 -2.58 16.46 -8.74
N SER A 204 -3.18 17.27 -9.61
CA SER A 204 -4.51 16.98 -10.16
C SER A 204 -4.47 15.69 -11.01
N ARG A 205 -5.62 15.08 -11.30
CA ARG A 205 -5.68 13.85 -12.12
C ARG A 205 -5.00 14.00 -13.49
N LYS A 206 -5.10 15.18 -14.11
CA LYS A 206 -4.44 15.49 -15.41
C LYS A 206 -2.93 15.58 -15.26
N GLU A 207 -2.47 16.24 -14.20
CA GLU A 207 -1.05 16.40 -13.91
C GLU A 207 -0.38 15.10 -13.45
N LEU A 208 -1.11 14.21 -12.77
CA LEU A 208 -0.64 12.87 -12.43
C LEU A 208 -0.42 12.02 -13.68
N GLY A 209 -1.29 12.14 -14.69
CA GLY A 209 -1.11 11.48 -15.99
C GLY A 209 0.20 11.91 -16.67
N LYS A 210 0.54 13.20 -16.62
CA LYS A 210 1.83 13.70 -17.14
C LYS A 210 3.02 13.15 -16.36
N VAL A 211 2.95 13.14 -15.03
CA VAL A 211 4.01 12.56 -14.18
C VAL A 211 4.23 11.09 -14.51
N LEU A 212 3.16 10.31 -14.63
CA LEU A 212 3.23 8.89 -14.98
C LEU A 212 3.80 8.69 -16.39
N ALA A 213 3.42 9.54 -17.36
CA ALA A 213 3.95 9.49 -18.72
C ALA A 213 5.46 9.79 -18.75
N VAL A 214 5.90 10.86 -18.08
CA VAL A 214 7.34 11.19 -17.95
C VAL A 214 8.09 10.07 -17.23
N SER A 215 7.50 9.50 -16.20
CA SER A 215 8.10 8.38 -15.45
C SER A 215 8.20 7.11 -16.30
N ALA A 216 7.22 6.87 -17.18
CA ALA A 216 7.27 5.78 -18.15
C ALA A 216 8.37 6.03 -19.19
N VAL A 217 8.55 7.26 -19.67
CA VAL A 217 9.65 7.63 -20.58
C VAL A 217 11.01 7.43 -19.90
N VAL A 218 11.17 7.93 -18.66
CA VAL A 218 12.39 7.75 -17.86
C VAL A 218 12.64 6.26 -17.58
N GLY A 219 11.60 5.50 -17.23
CA GLY A 219 11.67 4.06 -17.03
C GLY A 219 12.06 3.29 -18.29
N CYS A 220 11.50 3.65 -19.45
CA CYS A 220 11.88 3.09 -20.75
C CYS A 220 13.31 3.46 -21.13
N SER A 221 13.75 4.68 -20.83
CA SER A 221 15.12 5.13 -21.05
C SER A 221 16.10 4.37 -20.15
N ALA A 222 15.76 4.18 -18.88
CA ALA A 222 16.52 3.35 -17.95
C ALA A 222 16.56 1.89 -18.42
N TRP A 223 15.46 1.34 -18.91
CA TRP A 223 15.41 0.00 -19.52
C TRP A 223 16.30 -0.11 -20.77
N LEU A 224 16.32 0.91 -21.63
CA LEU A 224 17.22 0.96 -22.78
C LEU A 224 18.69 1.01 -22.35
N VAL A 225 19.02 1.81 -21.34
CA VAL A 225 20.38 1.87 -20.79
C VAL A 225 20.76 0.54 -20.16
N ILE A 226 19.88 -0.07 -19.37
CA ILE A 226 20.10 -1.39 -18.76
C ILE A 226 20.28 -2.47 -19.83
N THR A 227 19.52 -2.44 -20.93
CA THR A 227 19.65 -3.44 -22.01
C THR A 227 20.85 -3.20 -22.92
N ARG A 228 21.33 -1.97 -23.07
CA ARG A 228 22.41 -1.62 -24.02
C ARG A 228 23.78 -1.56 -23.37
N TYR A 229 23.88 -1.08 -22.14
CA TYR A 229 25.15 -0.94 -21.44
C TYR A 229 25.51 -2.25 -20.75
N GLU A 230 26.53 -2.93 -21.26
CA GLU A 230 26.92 -4.28 -20.86
C GLU A 230 27.07 -4.48 -19.34
N PRO A 231 27.74 -3.59 -18.56
CA PRO A 231 27.82 -3.75 -17.11
C PRO A 231 26.44 -3.73 -16.41
N LEU A 232 25.49 -2.93 -16.90
CA LEU A 232 24.13 -2.90 -16.35
C LEU A 232 23.28 -4.06 -16.88
N ARG A 233 23.44 -4.45 -18.15
CA ARG A 233 22.74 -5.58 -18.76
C ARG A 233 23.11 -6.88 -18.06
N ASN A 234 24.40 -7.15 -17.94
CA ASN A 234 24.92 -8.34 -17.29
C ASN A 234 24.42 -8.44 -15.84
N ARG A 235 24.29 -7.28 -15.19
CA ARG A 235 23.90 -7.19 -13.80
C ARG A 235 22.40 -7.16 -13.52
N PHE A 236 21.56 -6.68 -14.43
CA PHE A 236 20.10 -6.54 -14.24
C PHE A 236 19.26 -7.51 -15.05
N ILE A 237 19.77 -7.99 -16.19
CA ILE A 237 19.04 -8.80 -17.16
C ILE A 237 19.71 -10.16 -17.31
N ASP A 238 21.00 -10.18 -17.63
CA ASP A 238 21.71 -11.44 -17.74
C ASP A 238 22.03 -11.97 -16.33
N ASN A 239 22.29 -13.26 -16.23
CA ASN A 239 22.68 -13.88 -14.98
C ASN A 239 24.20 -13.90 -14.98
N ASP A 240 24.85 -13.03 -14.18
CA ASP A 240 26.31 -13.05 -13.98
C ASP A 240 26.73 -14.49 -13.64
N GLY A 241 27.19 -15.25 -14.62
CA GLY A 241 27.42 -16.69 -14.53
C GLY A 241 28.62 -17.07 -13.67
N ALA A 242 28.96 -16.28 -12.65
CA ALA A 242 30.04 -16.57 -11.74
C ALA A 242 29.77 -17.93 -11.08
N SER A 243 30.69 -18.86 -11.25
CA SER A 243 30.66 -20.14 -10.56
C SER A 243 31.69 -20.04 -9.44
N MET A 244 31.28 -20.22 -8.19
CA MET A 244 32.22 -20.49 -7.10
C MET A 244 32.08 -21.96 -6.78
N ALA A 245 33.13 -22.71 -7.07
CA ALA A 245 33.24 -24.14 -6.85
C ALA A 245 32.04 -24.99 -7.26
N GLY A 246 31.76 -24.99 -8.57
CA GLY A 246 30.67 -25.77 -9.17
C GLY A 246 29.26 -25.18 -8.98
N VAL A 247 29.05 -24.30 -7.99
CA VAL A 247 27.75 -23.64 -7.74
C VAL A 247 27.61 -22.39 -8.60
N ARG A 248 26.47 -22.26 -9.30
CA ARG A 248 26.14 -21.10 -10.16
C ARG A 248 25.74 -19.90 -9.29
N VAL A 249 26.71 -19.07 -8.91
CA VAL A 249 26.51 -17.84 -8.13
C VAL A 249 26.14 -16.69 -9.07
N GLY A 250 24.91 -16.73 -9.58
CA GLY A 250 24.29 -15.58 -10.22
C GLY A 250 24.06 -14.42 -9.23
N THR A 251 23.70 -13.23 -9.73
CA THR A 251 22.96 -12.26 -8.90
C THR A 251 21.68 -12.85 -8.31
N SER A 252 21.16 -13.90 -8.96
CA SER A 252 20.11 -14.78 -8.47
C SER A 252 20.60 -16.18 -8.10
N GLY A 253 21.88 -16.37 -7.71
CA GLY A 253 22.50 -17.63 -7.28
C GLY A 253 21.82 -18.25 -6.06
N ARG A 254 20.56 -18.62 -6.23
CA ARG A 254 19.54 -18.83 -5.21
C ARG A 254 18.68 -20.05 -5.52
N SER A 255 18.57 -20.47 -6.79
CA SER A 255 17.78 -21.67 -7.14
C SER A 255 18.33 -22.93 -6.48
N ASP A 256 19.65 -23.04 -6.42
CA ASP A 256 20.31 -24.29 -6.01
C ASP A 256 20.41 -24.37 -4.48
N LEU A 257 20.57 -23.24 -3.79
CA LEU A 257 20.55 -23.15 -2.31
C LEU A 257 19.15 -23.30 -1.72
N TRP A 258 18.10 -22.97 -2.48
CA TRP A 258 16.71 -23.10 -2.01
C TRP A 258 16.30 -24.55 -1.85
N ALA A 259 16.72 -25.44 -2.74
CA ALA A 259 16.41 -26.87 -2.61
C ALA A 259 16.96 -27.42 -1.29
N THR A 260 18.24 -27.15 -0.98
CA THR A 260 18.88 -27.57 0.28
C THR A 260 18.21 -26.95 1.50
N THR A 261 17.94 -25.64 1.47
CA THR A 261 17.29 -24.95 2.60
C THR A 261 15.86 -25.47 2.81
N TRP A 262 15.13 -25.72 1.72
CA TRP A 262 13.77 -26.23 1.74
C TRP A 262 13.67 -27.64 2.27
N GLU A 263 14.56 -28.53 1.82
CA GLU A 263 14.66 -29.91 2.30
C GLU A 263 15.00 -29.93 3.80
N SER A 264 15.96 -29.10 4.24
CA SER A 264 16.27 -28.95 5.66
C SER A 264 15.04 -28.51 6.47
N ILE A 265 14.32 -27.46 6.04
CA ILE A 265 13.10 -26.96 6.72
C ILE A 265 12.08 -28.08 6.99
N GLN A 266 11.90 -29.02 6.06
CA GLN A 266 10.92 -30.10 6.19
C GLN A 266 11.17 -31.00 7.41
N THR A 267 12.40 -31.07 7.90
CA THR A 267 12.74 -31.88 9.07
C THR A 267 12.34 -31.22 10.40
N SER A 268 12.19 -29.88 10.45
CA SER A 268 11.69 -29.14 11.62
C SER A 268 10.87 -27.91 11.21
N PRO A 269 9.69 -28.09 10.61
CA PRO A 269 8.97 -26.99 9.96
C PRO A 269 8.32 -26.00 10.96
N TRP A 270 8.01 -26.45 12.17
CA TRP A 270 7.22 -25.68 13.14
C TRP A 270 8.07 -24.81 14.07
N ILE A 271 9.17 -25.37 14.58
CA ILE A 271 10.06 -24.74 15.57
C ILE A 271 11.42 -24.35 14.98
N GLY A 272 11.74 -24.84 13.77
CA GLY A 272 12.99 -24.56 13.09
C GLY A 272 14.17 -25.34 13.66
N HIS A 273 15.34 -25.02 13.13
CA HIS A 273 16.62 -25.64 13.45
C HIS A 273 17.47 -24.78 14.37
N GLY A 274 16.91 -23.74 14.98
CA GLY A 274 17.63 -22.82 15.85
C GLY A 274 18.26 -21.64 15.11
N ILE A 275 18.43 -20.53 15.82
CA ILE A 275 18.87 -19.27 15.22
C ILE A 275 20.28 -19.38 14.63
N GLY A 276 20.48 -18.88 13.40
CA GLY A 276 21.76 -18.98 12.69
C GLY A 276 22.05 -20.34 12.05
N SER A 277 21.18 -21.34 12.21
CA SER A 277 21.34 -22.66 11.59
C SER A 277 21.32 -22.61 10.07
N ALA A 278 20.53 -21.74 9.45
CA ALA A 278 20.53 -21.57 8.00
C ALA A 278 21.86 -21.06 7.45
N GLY A 279 22.60 -20.28 8.26
CA GLY A 279 23.95 -19.85 7.91
C GLY A 279 24.95 -20.99 8.04
N ASN A 280 24.86 -21.77 9.12
CA ASN A 280 25.74 -22.93 9.32
C ASN A 280 25.53 -24.02 8.26
N LEU A 281 24.28 -24.24 7.83
CA LEU A 281 23.95 -25.18 6.75
C LEU A 281 24.68 -24.84 5.44
N LEU A 282 24.95 -23.57 5.20
CA LEU A 282 25.52 -23.08 3.94
C LEU A 282 27.00 -22.68 4.05
N ALA A 283 27.55 -22.59 5.26
CA ALA A 283 28.94 -22.27 5.56
C ALA A 283 29.77 -23.52 5.95
N ASP A 284 29.31 -24.72 5.59
CA ASP A 284 30.03 -25.98 5.79
C ASP A 284 31.37 -25.95 5.02
N PRO A 285 32.53 -26.29 5.63
CA PRO A 285 33.81 -26.44 4.93
C PRO A 285 33.79 -27.41 3.74
N ALA A 286 32.81 -28.33 3.70
CA ALA A 286 32.56 -29.22 2.56
C ALA A 286 31.76 -28.56 1.43
N ASN A 287 31.24 -27.34 1.62
CA ASN A 287 30.53 -26.54 0.62
C ASN A 287 31.48 -25.49 0.03
N PRO A 288 31.98 -25.69 -1.19
CA PRO A 288 33.14 -24.95 -1.66
C PRO A 288 32.81 -23.52 -2.17
N ALA A 289 31.57 -23.06 -2.02
CA ALA A 289 31.13 -21.73 -2.42
C ALA A 289 31.15 -20.66 -1.31
N ASP A 290 31.28 -21.04 -0.02
CA ASP A 290 31.32 -20.14 1.16
C ASP A 290 30.34 -18.95 1.09
N LEU A 291 29.08 -19.21 0.69
CA LEU A 291 28.10 -18.16 0.36
C LEU A 291 27.44 -17.50 1.58
N GLY A 292 27.88 -17.85 2.79
CA GLY A 292 27.31 -17.33 4.03
C GLY A 292 25.92 -17.88 4.32
N HIS A 293 24.85 -17.42 3.66
CA HIS A 293 23.43 -17.70 4.02
C HIS A 293 22.45 -17.59 2.82
N PRO A 294 21.21 -18.13 2.89
CA PRO A 294 20.23 -18.01 1.80
C PRO A 294 19.70 -16.58 1.68
N HIS A 295 19.55 -16.06 0.46
CA HIS A 295 19.29 -14.63 0.18
C HIS A 295 17.83 -14.13 0.37
N ASN A 296 17.03 -14.78 1.22
CA ASN A 296 15.64 -14.44 1.50
C ASN A 296 15.37 -14.55 3.01
N ASP A 297 15.21 -13.43 3.72
CA ASP A 297 15.05 -13.49 5.18
C ASP A 297 13.79 -14.24 5.63
N TYR A 298 12.75 -14.35 4.78
CA TYR A 298 11.55 -15.14 5.14
C TYR A 298 11.82 -16.65 5.18
N LEU A 299 12.61 -17.19 4.23
CA LEU A 299 13.02 -18.61 4.24
C LEU A 299 13.94 -18.87 5.42
N ARG A 300 14.83 -17.92 5.69
CA ARG A 300 15.73 -18.00 6.81
C ARG A 300 15.01 -17.97 8.15
N LEU A 301 14.07 -17.05 8.35
CA LEU A 301 13.27 -17.00 9.57
C LEU A 301 12.48 -18.30 9.76
N TRP A 302 11.99 -18.89 8.67
CA TRP A 302 11.34 -20.20 8.71
C TRP A 302 12.32 -21.31 9.08
N HIS A 303 13.48 -21.38 8.46
CA HIS A 303 14.50 -22.37 8.80
C HIS A 303 14.98 -22.24 10.25
N ASP A 304 15.35 -21.03 10.67
CA ASP A 304 15.96 -20.76 11.96
C ASP A 304 14.97 -20.88 13.13
N LEU A 305 13.75 -20.36 12.97
CA LEU A 305 12.77 -20.21 14.07
C LEU A 305 11.43 -20.91 13.80
N GLY A 306 11.34 -21.65 12.70
CA GLY A 306 10.13 -22.36 12.30
C GLY A 306 9.02 -21.44 11.81
N LEU A 307 7.90 -22.05 11.44
CA LEU A 307 6.69 -21.33 11.06
C LEU A 307 6.19 -20.44 12.20
N LEU A 308 6.42 -20.83 13.46
CA LEU A 308 6.08 -20.04 14.64
C LEU A 308 6.82 -18.70 14.66
N GLY A 309 8.14 -18.72 14.49
CA GLY A 309 8.95 -17.50 14.48
C GLY A 309 8.62 -16.59 13.29
N LEU A 310 8.43 -17.16 12.11
CA LEU A 310 8.00 -16.41 10.93
C LEU A 310 6.62 -15.75 11.14
N ALA A 311 5.66 -16.47 11.72
CA ALA A 311 4.32 -15.93 11.99
C ALA A 311 4.35 -14.79 13.01
N LEU A 312 5.10 -14.94 14.11
CA LEU A 312 5.29 -13.89 15.11
C LEU A 312 5.94 -12.65 14.50
N TRP A 313 6.97 -12.83 13.67
CA TRP A 313 7.62 -11.74 12.94
C TRP A 313 6.63 -10.97 12.06
N LEU A 314 5.91 -11.68 11.18
CA LEU A 314 4.95 -11.08 10.26
C LEU A 314 3.81 -10.35 10.98
N ALA A 315 3.28 -10.95 12.06
CA ALA A 315 2.22 -10.35 12.85
C ALA A 315 2.70 -9.11 13.62
N ALA A 316 3.91 -9.12 14.19
CA ALA A 316 4.50 -7.95 14.83
C ALA A 316 4.73 -6.81 13.81
N PHE A 317 5.25 -7.15 12.63
CA PHE A 317 5.52 -6.21 11.56
C PHE A 317 4.24 -5.55 11.03
N ALA A 318 3.19 -6.35 10.80
CA ALA A 318 1.87 -5.85 10.41
C ALA A 318 1.26 -4.94 11.48
N ALA A 319 1.38 -5.31 12.76
CA ALA A 319 0.87 -4.50 13.87
C ALA A 319 1.56 -3.13 13.97
N LEU A 320 2.89 -3.08 13.78
CA LEU A 320 3.66 -1.82 13.72
C LEU A 320 3.22 -0.96 12.53
N GLY A 321 3.04 -1.56 11.35
CA GLY A 321 2.59 -0.85 10.14
C GLY A 321 1.18 -0.28 10.27
N ILE A 322 0.23 -1.07 10.79
CA ILE A 322 -1.13 -0.61 11.09
C ILE A 322 -1.10 0.52 12.12
N GLY A 323 -0.27 0.39 13.15
CA GLY A 323 -0.08 1.41 14.17
C GLY A 323 0.45 2.73 13.61
N ALA A 324 1.45 2.69 12.72
CA ALA A 324 2.01 3.88 12.08
C ALA A 324 0.98 4.55 11.16
N TYR A 325 0.24 3.75 10.38
CA TYR A 325 -0.80 4.26 9.49
C TYR A 325 -1.94 4.96 10.24
N ARG A 326 -2.44 4.36 11.33
CA ARG A 326 -3.51 4.97 12.14
C ARG A 326 -3.07 6.33 12.71
N ARG A 327 -1.88 6.38 13.32
CA ARG A 327 -1.34 7.62 13.89
C ARG A 327 -1.09 8.69 12.82
N ARG A 328 -0.61 8.32 11.64
CA ARG A 328 -0.46 9.26 10.51
C ARG A 328 -1.77 9.95 10.16
N ARG A 329 -2.91 9.23 10.18
CA ARG A 329 -4.23 9.79 9.84
C ARG A 329 -4.72 10.80 10.87
N HIS A 330 -4.29 10.66 12.12
CA HIS A 330 -4.70 11.51 13.25
C HIS A 330 -3.59 12.44 13.74
N ALA A 331 -2.51 12.60 12.96
CA ALA A 331 -1.37 13.42 13.33
C ALA A 331 -1.78 14.88 13.58
N ALA A 332 -1.43 15.42 14.75
CA ALA A 332 -1.83 16.76 15.19
C ALA A 332 -1.03 17.88 14.49
N ASN A 333 0.19 17.59 14.04
CA ASN A 333 1.06 18.55 13.36
C ASN A 333 1.88 17.89 12.24
N GLN A 334 2.59 18.72 11.48
CA GLN A 334 3.39 18.26 10.34
C GLN A 334 4.57 17.35 10.73
N ALA A 335 5.18 17.57 11.91
CA ALA A 335 6.30 16.75 12.37
C ALA A 335 5.84 15.32 12.74
N ASP A 336 4.69 15.19 13.39
CA ASP A 336 4.02 13.92 13.68
C ASP A 336 3.64 13.19 12.41
N TRP A 337 3.01 13.91 11.48
CA TRP A 337 2.64 13.34 10.20
C TRP A 337 3.87 12.77 9.46
N ALA A 338 4.99 13.50 9.49
CA ALA A 338 6.22 13.13 8.80
C ALA A 338 6.85 11.85 9.38
N ILE A 339 6.93 11.71 10.72
CA ILE A 339 7.52 10.53 11.35
C ILE A 339 6.65 9.28 11.20
N HIS A 340 5.34 9.41 11.33
CA HIS A 340 4.43 8.29 11.11
C HIS A 340 4.44 7.84 9.65
N GLN A 341 4.58 8.79 8.73
CA GLN A 341 4.73 8.48 7.31
C GLN A 341 6.08 7.80 7.02
N ALA A 342 7.17 8.28 7.60
CA ALA A 342 8.48 7.65 7.47
C ALA A 342 8.47 6.21 8.02
N ALA A 343 7.89 5.98 9.19
CA ALA A 343 7.77 4.65 9.78
C ALA A 343 6.97 3.70 8.89
N LEU A 344 5.86 4.14 8.31
CA LEU A 344 5.06 3.32 7.38
C LEU A 344 5.86 2.97 6.11
N LEU A 345 6.55 3.95 5.52
CA LEU A 345 7.38 3.73 4.32
C LEU A 345 8.60 2.83 4.62
N ALA A 346 9.21 2.97 5.80
CA ALA A 346 10.31 2.12 6.26
C ALA A 346 9.88 0.66 6.31
N LEU A 347 8.72 0.39 6.92
CA LEU A 347 8.20 -0.97 7.07
C LEU A 347 7.84 -1.57 5.70
N ILE A 348 7.18 -0.82 4.81
CA ILE A 348 6.87 -1.29 3.45
C ILE A 348 8.15 -1.59 2.67
N GLY A 349 9.14 -0.67 2.70
CA GLY A 349 10.41 -0.85 2.01
C GLY A 349 11.18 -2.07 2.51
N LEU A 350 11.20 -2.30 3.82
CA LEU A 350 11.82 -3.46 4.44
C LEU A 350 11.10 -4.76 4.03
N SER A 351 9.76 -4.81 4.01
CA SER A 351 9.01 -5.99 3.53
C SER A 351 9.32 -6.35 2.08
N LEU A 352 9.42 -5.36 1.20
CA LEU A 352 9.72 -5.59 -0.21
C LEU A 352 11.14 -6.11 -0.42
N ASN A 353 12.11 -5.58 0.33
CA ASN A 353 13.50 -5.99 0.18
C ASN A 353 13.82 -7.36 0.82
N ILE A 354 13.14 -7.75 1.90
CA ILE A 354 13.31 -9.07 2.57
C ILE A 354 12.99 -10.25 1.64
N LEU A 355 12.14 -10.04 0.63
CA LEU A 355 11.84 -11.05 -0.38
C LEU A 355 13.06 -11.43 -1.24
N THR A 356 14.06 -10.56 -1.29
CA THR A 356 15.21 -10.70 -2.19
C THR A 356 16.56 -10.44 -1.53
N SER A 357 16.62 -10.09 -0.25
CA SER A 357 17.85 -9.67 0.44
C SER A 357 17.82 -10.10 1.90
N ASN A 358 18.99 -10.08 2.53
CA ASN A 358 19.20 -10.48 3.94
C ASN A 358 19.33 -9.26 4.85
N LEU A 359 18.34 -8.37 4.82
CA LEU A 359 18.37 -7.12 5.57
C LEU A 359 18.27 -7.32 7.09
N LEU A 360 17.59 -8.38 7.54
CA LEU A 360 17.27 -8.54 8.96
C LEU A 360 18.47 -8.80 9.86
N VAL A 361 19.60 -9.21 9.28
CA VAL A 361 20.88 -9.35 10.00
C VAL A 361 21.78 -8.14 9.96
N TYR A 362 21.41 -7.13 9.18
CA TYR A 362 22.21 -5.94 9.07
C TYR A 362 21.77 -4.93 10.11
N ALA A 363 22.58 -4.81 11.17
CA ALA A 363 22.36 -3.81 12.22
C ALA A 363 22.26 -2.39 11.64
N PHE A 364 23.05 -2.06 10.61
CA PHE A 364 23.00 -0.76 9.94
C PHE A 364 21.66 -0.49 9.22
N VAL A 365 20.86 -1.51 8.92
CA VAL A 365 19.49 -1.38 8.38
C VAL A 365 18.47 -1.36 9.51
N MET A 366 18.58 -2.31 10.43
CA MET A 366 17.58 -2.54 11.47
C MET A 366 17.57 -1.42 12.52
N VAL A 367 18.73 -0.87 12.88
CA VAL A 367 18.83 0.20 13.90
C VAL A 367 18.10 1.49 13.47
N PRO A 368 18.35 2.08 12.28
CA PRO A 368 17.60 3.26 11.84
C PRO A 368 16.08 3.03 11.77
N ILE A 369 15.66 1.85 11.31
CA ILE A 369 14.25 1.49 11.22
C ILE A 369 13.64 1.38 12.63
N ALA A 370 14.34 0.75 13.58
CA ALA A 370 13.90 0.68 14.97
C ALA A 370 13.69 2.06 15.57
N VAL A 371 14.61 3.00 15.33
CA VAL A 371 14.51 4.38 15.83
C VAL A 371 13.32 5.10 15.20
N ILE A 372 13.19 5.09 13.87
CA ILE A 372 12.07 5.76 13.17
C ILE A 372 10.72 5.19 13.62
N VAL A 373 10.59 3.86 13.64
CA VAL A 373 9.34 3.18 14.02
C VAL A 373 9.06 3.36 15.51
N GLY A 374 10.06 3.23 16.38
CA GLY A 374 9.94 3.44 17.81
C GLY A 374 9.49 4.86 18.14
N THR A 375 10.15 5.88 17.56
CA THR A 375 9.73 7.29 17.72
C THR A 375 8.29 7.51 17.23
N SER A 376 7.88 6.83 16.15
CA SER A 376 6.48 6.85 15.69
C SER A 376 5.53 6.14 16.67
N MET A 377 5.94 5.10 17.40
CA MET A 377 5.07 4.36 18.31
C MET A 377 4.88 5.05 19.66
N GLY A 378 5.91 5.77 20.14
CA GLY A 378 5.93 6.48 21.43
C GLY A 378 4.98 7.67 21.54
N ARG A 379 4.61 8.25 20.40
CA ARG A 379 3.65 9.36 20.33
C ARG A 379 2.22 8.84 20.52
N ALA A 380 1.67 9.04 21.72
CA ALA A 380 0.25 8.83 22.00
C ALA A 380 -0.59 9.97 21.36
N ASP A 381 -1.82 9.65 20.95
CA ASP A 381 -2.82 10.69 20.67
C ASP A 381 -2.92 11.61 21.90
N ILE A 382 -2.75 12.93 21.71
CA ILE A 382 -2.81 13.99 22.75
C ILE A 382 -4.20 14.10 23.42
N ARG A 383 -5.05 13.08 23.32
CA ARG A 383 -6.39 13.03 23.91
C ARG A 383 -6.46 12.32 25.27
N ASP A 384 -5.42 11.60 25.68
CA ASP A 384 -5.40 10.90 26.97
C ASP A 384 -4.77 11.73 28.11
N GLU A 385 -4.10 12.87 27.84
CA GLU A 385 -3.41 13.70 28.85
C GLU A 385 -3.70 15.21 28.70
N ALA A 386 -4.98 15.59 28.64
CA ALA A 386 -5.32 16.96 29.01
C ALA A 386 -5.16 17.08 30.53
N PRO A 387 -4.34 18.02 31.07
CA PRO A 387 -4.23 18.19 32.51
C PRO A 387 -5.62 18.46 33.08
N ALA A 388 -6.02 17.64 34.07
CA ALA A 388 -7.24 17.87 34.80
C ALA A 388 -7.23 19.32 35.30
N ARG A 389 -8.18 20.14 34.84
CA ARG A 389 -8.37 21.49 35.39
C ARG A 389 -8.42 21.38 36.92
N PRO A 390 -7.76 22.27 37.67
CA PRO A 390 -7.87 22.28 39.13
C PRO A 390 -9.34 22.29 39.51
N ARG A 391 -9.79 21.30 40.28
CA ARG A 391 -11.09 21.35 40.91
C ARG A 391 -11.05 22.51 41.90
N THR A 392 -11.74 23.60 41.58
CA THR A 392 -12.07 24.61 42.58
C THR A 392 -12.78 23.94 43.76
N PRO A 393 -12.44 24.25 45.02
CA PRO A 393 -13.14 23.71 46.17
C PRO A 393 -14.63 24.04 46.07
N ARG A 394 -15.47 23.02 46.15
CA ARG A 394 -16.93 23.20 46.24
C ARG A 394 -17.25 23.75 47.62
N ASP A 395 -17.86 24.93 47.66
CA ASP A 395 -18.49 25.50 48.86
C ASP A 395 -19.57 24.53 49.38
N PRO A 396 -19.58 24.14 50.68
CA PRO A 396 -20.57 23.21 51.22
C PRO A 396 -21.98 23.79 51.40
N ARG A 397 -22.23 25.06 51.07
CA ARG A 397 -23.53 25.71 51.34
C ARG A 397 -24.22 26.15 50.06
N THR A 398 -24.85 25.21 49.37
CA THR A 398 -26.11 25.43 48.62
C THR A 398 -26.65 24.09 48.15
N GLY A 399 -27.79 23.69 48.71
CA GLY A 399 -28.58 22.59 48.21
C GLY A 399 -29.36 22.98 46.95
N THR A 400 -29.93 21.97 46.31
CA THR A 400 -30.87 21.96 45.18
C THR A 400 -30.27 21.88 43.77
N GLY A 401 -30.75 20.90 42.99
CA GLY A 401 -30.52 20.79 41.54
C GLY A 401 -29.78 19.54 41.06
N GLN A 402 -30.43 18.37 41.13
CA GLN A 402 -30.03 17.22 40.31
C GLN A 402 -30.17 17.59 38.82
N SER A 403 -29.04 17.72 38.11
CA SER A 403 -29.02 17.78 36.64
C SER A 403 -29.06 16.36 36.06
N PRO A 404 -29.89 16.08 35.05
CA PRO A 404 -30.01 14.74 34.49
C PRO A 404 -28.73 14.33 33.76
N GLY A 405 -28.32 13.07 33.96
CA GLY A 405 -27.06 12.53 33.47
C GLY A 405 -26.91 12.60 31.95
N ARG A 406 -25.98 13.44 31.49
CA ARG A 406 -25.39 13.31 30.15
C ARG A 406 -24.62 11.98 30.10
N ARG A 407 -25.22 10.93 29.53
CA ARG A 407 -24.47 9.78 29.01
C ARG A 407 -23.49 10.31 27.96
N ARG A 408 -22.22 10.45 28.34
CA ARG A 408 -21.11 10.54 27.38
C ARG A 408 -21.15 9.25 26.56
N LEU A 409 -21.59 9.37 25.31
CA LEU A 409 -21.36 8.34 24.30
C LEU A 409 -19.84 8.14 24.20
N ASP A 410 -19.40 6.94 24.56
CA ASP A 410 -18.03 6.49 24.41
C ASP A 410 -17.68 6.43 22.91
N PRO A 411 -16.75 7.25 22.38
CA PRO A 411 -16.34 7.18 20.97
C PRO A 411 -15.35 6.04 20.70
N ARG A 412 -15.00 5.21 21.69
CA ARG A 412 -14.01 4.15 21.52
C ARG A 412 -14.62 2.88 20.94
N LYS A 413 -14.81 2.85 19.62
CA LYS A 413 -14.80 1.60 18.81
C LYS A 413 -14.69 1.87 17.30
N HIS A 414 -13.61 2.53 16.86
CA HIS A 414 -13.13 2.32 15.49
C HIS A 414 -12.17 1.14 15.47
N THR A 415 -12.74 -0.07 15.50
CA THR A 415 -12.04 -1.26 15.03
C THR A 415 -11.79 -1.10 13.53
N VAL A 416 -10.57 -1.39 13.07
CA VAL A 416 -10.28 -1.43 11.63
C VAL A 416 -11.15 -2.52 11.01
N ASP A 417 -12.12 -2.10 10.22
CA ASP A 417 -12.92 -3.01 9.44
C ASP A 417 -12.13 -3.39 8.18
N LEU A 418 -11.51 -4.58 8.18
CA LEU A 418 -10.90 -5.17 6.98
C LEU A 418 -11.88 -5.19 5.80
N ARG A 419 -13.20 -5.23 6.08
CA ARG A 419 -14.24 -5.17 5.06
C ARG A 419 -14.26 -3.82 4.32
N CYS A 420 -13.66 -2.75 4.84
CA CYS A 420 -13.53 -1.48 4.12
C CYS A 420 -12.53 -1.61 2.96
N TYR A 421 -11.38 -2.24 3.20
CA TYR A 421 -10.37 -2.50 2.17
C TYR A 421 -10.86 -3.52 1.14
N PHE A 422 -11.51 -4.59 1.58
CA PHE A 422 -12.16 -5.54 0.67
C PHE A 422 -13.25 -4.85 -0.18
N ARG A 423 -14.07 -3.97 0.39
CA ARG A 423 -15.04 -3.16 -0.38
C ARG A 423 -14.35 -2.16 -1.31
N ALA A 424 -13.18 -1.63 -0.98
CA ALA A 424 -12.42 -0.74 -1.86
C ALA A 424 -11.87 -1.49 -3.08
N LEU A 425 -11.30 -2.67 -2.85
CA LEU A 425 -10.80 -3.57 -3.91
C LEU A 425 -11.95 -4.10 -4.77
N ALA A 426 -13.02 -4.61 -4.15
CA ALA A 426 -14.20 -5.13 -4.84
C ALA A 426 -14.90 -4.08 -5.70
N ARG A 427 -14.91 -2.80 -5.30
CA ARG A 427 -15.48 -1.72 -6.12
C ARG A 427 -14.60 -1.33 -7.31
N ARG A 428 -13.30 -1.65 -7.27
CA ARG A 428 -12.33 -1.28 -8.31
C ARG A 428 -11.72 -2.51 -9.01
N TRP A 429 -12.41 -3.65 -8.92
CA TRP A 429 -11.98 -4.92 -9.51
C TRP A 429 -11.67 -4.78 -11.01
N LEU A 430 -12.40 -3.94 -11.74
CA LEU A 430 -12.14 -3.68 -13.16
C LEU A 430 -10.78 -3.00 -13.40
N THR A 431 -10.35 -2.09 -12.51
CA THR A 431 -9.01 -1.48 -12.59
C THR A 431 -7.94 -2.52 -12.36
N ILE A 432 -8.16 -3.41 -11.39
CA ILE A 432 -7.23 -4.51 -11.09
C ILE A 432 -7.14 -5.43 -12.30
N LEU A 433 -8.28 -5.88 -12.83
CA LEU A 433 -8.37 -6.75 -14.00
C LEU A 433 -7.66 -6.16 -15.23
N LEU A 434 -7.90 -4.89 -15.54
CA LEU A 434 -7.28 -4.22 -16.69
C LEU A 434 -5.75 -4.15 -16.56
N MET A 435 -5.23 -3.83 -15.37
CA MET A 435 -3.79 -3.77 -15.14
C MET A 435 -3.16 -5.16 -15.12
N THR A 436 -3.83 -6.16 -14.55
CA THR A 436 -3.41 -7.57 -14.62
C THR A 436 -3.34 -8.05 -16.06
N SER A 437 -4.36 -7.76 -16.86
CA SER A 437 -4.41 -8.14 -18.28
C SER A 437 -3.33 -7.44 -19.10
N ALA A 438 -3.10 -6.15 -18.84
CA ALA A 438 -2.01 -5.40 -19.49
C ALA A 438 -0.63 -5.97 -19.12
N GLY A 439 -0.39 -6.30 -17.84
CA GLY A 439 0.85 -6.92 -17.39
C GLY A 439 1.11 -8.28 -18.05
N LEU A 440 0.08 -9.11 -18.15
CA LEU A 440 0.14 -10.39 -18.88
C LEU A 440 0.42 -10.16 -20.38
N GLY A 441 -0.32 -9.25 -21.01
CA GLY A 441 -0.16 -8.93 -22.44
C GLY A 441 1.25 -8.45 -22.78
N CYS A 442 1.81 -7.55 -21.97
CA CYS A 442 3.19 -7.09 -22.13
C CYS A 442 4.21 -8.23 -21.98
N ALA A 443 4.04 -9.10 -20.98
CA ALA A 443 4.94 -10.23 -20.77
C ALA A 443 4.89 -11.26 -21.90
N VAL A 444 3.69 -11.55 -22.43
CA VAL A 444 3.51 -12.42 -23.58
C VAL A 444 4.12 -11.79 -24.83
N ALA A 445 3.87 -10.50 -25.09
CA ALA A 445 4.45 -9.81 -26.25
C ALA A 445 5.99 -9.78 -26.19
N ALA A 446 6.57 -9.50 -25.02
CA ALA A 446 8.02 -9.54 -24.82
C ALA A 446 8.60 -10.96 -24.99
N THR A 447 7.86 -11.99 -24.58
CA THR A 447 8.25 -13.39 -24.74
C THR A 447 8.22 -13.80 -26.22
N LEU A 448 7.19 -13.39 -26.97
CA LEU A 448 7.08 -13.68 -28.41
C LEU A 448 8.11 -12.94 -29.25
N ALA A 449 8.57 -11.77 -28.81
CA ALA A 449 9.60 -10.99 -29.48
C ALA A 449 11.04 -11.48 -29.19
N ALA A 450 11.23 -12.31 -28.17
CA ALA A 450 12.56 -12.80 -27.78
C ALA A 450 13.00 -13.96 -28.67
N THR A 451 14.27 -13.94 -29.10
CA THR A 451 14.87 -15.05 -29.84
C THR A 451 15.03 -16.28 -28.93
N PRO A 452 14.51 -17.46 -29.33
CA PRO A 452 14.71 -18.69 -28.58
C PRO A 452 16.21 -19.04 -28.44
N GLN A 453 16.59 -19.53 -27.28
CA GLN A 453 17.95 -19.99 -26.97
C GLN A 453 17.87 -21.46 -26.56
N TYR A 454 18.72 -22.29 -27.17
CA TYR A 454 18.78 -23.73 -26.95
C TYR A 454 20.08 -24.07 -26.23
N GLN A 455 20.01 -24.97 -25.25
CA GLN A 455 21.17 -25.41 -24.49
C GLN A 455 21.43 -26.90 -24.74
N ALA A 456 22.61 -27.22 -25.28
CA ALA A 456 23.05 -28.59 -25.48
C ALA A 456 24.17 -28.94 -24.48
N THR A 457 24.16 -30.16 -23.96
CA THR A 457 25.11 -30.61 -22.92
C THR A 457 25.84 -31.87 -23.35
N ALA A 458 27.17 -31.81 -23.42
CA ALA A 458 28.06 -32.97 -23.53
C ALA A 458 28.69 -33.26 -22.16
N GLN A 459 29.03 -34.51 -21.87
CA GLN A 459 29.63 -34.90 -20.60
C GLN A 459 30.93 -35.66 -20.84
N ILE A 460 31.98 -35.24 -20.13
CA ILE A 460 33.27 -35.92 -20.10
C ILE A 460 33.52 -36.53 -18.71
N PHE A 461 34.18 -37.67 -18.69
CA PHE A 461 34.61 -38.39 -17.50
C PHE A 461 36.13 -38.39 -17.40
N VAL A 462 36.62 -38.07 -16.22
CA VAL A 462 38.04 -37.95 -15.92
C VAL A 462 38.44 -39.11 -15.01
N SER A 463 39.37 -39.96 -15.43
CA SER A 463 39.92 -41.01 -14.56
C SER A 463 41.44 -40.99 -14.53
N ALA A 464 42.02 -41.25 -13.36
CA ALA A 464 43.45 -41.53 -13.28
C ALA A 464 43.78 -42.86 -13.98
N ARG A 465 44.92 -42.91 -14.65
CA ARG A 465 45.44 -44.11 -15.30
C ARG A 465 45.92 -45.07 -14.20
N THR A 466 45.33 -46.26 -14.15
CA THR A 466 45.47 -47.17 -13.01
C THR A 466 46.59 -48.20 -13.19
N THR A 467 47.33 -48.44 -12.11
CA THR A 467 48.16 -49.63 -11.85
C THR A 467 47.38 -50.60 -10.96
N THR A 468 47.83 -51.85 -10.83
CA THR A 468 47.09 -52.94 -10.13
C THR A 468 47.05 -52.85 -8.59
N ASP A 469 47.54 -51.76 -7.98
CA ASP A 469 47.64 -51.60 -6.53
C ASP A 469 46.47 -50.77 -5.95
N ILE A 470 45.75 -51.33 -4.98
CA ILE A 470 44.58 -50.74 -4.30
C ILE A 470 44.92 -49.39 -3.63
N THR A 471 46.13 -49.26 -3.11
CA THR A 471 46.58 -48.03 -2.44
C THR A 471 46.75 -46.88 -3.43
N GLN A 472 47.24 -47.19 -4.64
CA GLN A 472 47.41 -46.24 -5.73
C GLN A 472 46.08 -45.89 -6.42
N LEU A 473 45.11 -46.81 -6.42
CA LEU A 473 43.74 -46.57 -6.90
C LEU A 473 43.01 -45.52 -6.06
N ASN A 474 43.10 -45.61 -4.73
CA ASN A 474 42.48 -44.62 -3.83
C ASN A 474 43.14 -43.24 -3.98
N GLN A 475 44.46 -43.18 -4.11
CA GLN A 475 45.18 -41.93 -4.37
C GLN A 475 44.85 -41.34 -5.75
N GLY A 476 44.70 -42.18 -6.79
CA GLY A 476 44.33 -41.77 -8.14
C GLY A 476 42.90 -41.24 -8.24
N SER A 477 41.97 -41.79 -7.46
CA SER A 477 40.59 -41.30 -7.36
C SER A 477 40.55 -39.91 -6.73
N SER A 478 41.22 -39.71 -5.58
CA SER A 478 41.32 -38.40 -4.93
C SER A 478 42.05 -37.36 -5.79
N PHE A 479 43.08 -37.79 -6.54
CA PHE A 479 43.78 -36.93 -7.50
C PHE A 479 42.85 -36.45 -8.62
N SER A 480 42.02 -37.34 -9.17
CA SER A 480 41.06 -37.00 -10.23
C SER A 480 40.00 -36.02 -9.70
N LEU A 481 39.42 -36.30 -8.53
CA LEU A 481 38.43 -35.41 -7.88
C LEU A 481 38.99 -34.01 -7.59
N ALA A 482 40.25 -33.91 -7.14
CA ALA A 482 40.89 -32.64 -6.86
C ALA A 482 41.20 -31.79 -8.12
N ARG A 483 41.21 -32.39 -9.31
CA ARG A 483 41.57 -31.72 -10.58
C ARG A 483 40.40 -31.44 -11.50
N VAL A 484 39.29 -32.15 -11.33
CA VAL A 484 38.07 -32.04 -12.14
C VAL A 484 37.53 -30.61 -12.21
N GLU A 485 37.66 -29.84 -11.12
CA GLU A 485 37.28 -28.43 -11.10
C GLU A 485 38.18 -27.55 -11.97
N SER A 486 39.51 -27.69 -11.85
CA SER A 486 40.47 -26.96 -12.71
C SER A 486 40.33 -27.33 -14.18
N TYR A 487 39.98 -28.59 -14.48
CA TYR A 487 39.73 -29.02 -15.85
C TYR A 487 38.44 -28.41 -16.43
N ALA A 488 37.40 -28.19 -15.62
CA ALA A 488 36.18 -27.52 -16.07
C ALA A 488 36.48 -26.07 -16.53
N ASP A 489 37.32 -25.32 -15.83
CA ASP A 489 37.70 -23.96 -16.23
C ASP A 489 38.46 -23.93 -17.57
N VAL A 490 39.30 -24.93 -17.81
CA VAL A 490 40.09 -25.06 -19.04
C VAL A 490 39.21 -25.26 -20.28
N VAL A 491 38.06 -25.94 -20.15
CA VAL A 491 37.12 -26.16 -21.27
C VAL A 491 36.61 -24.84 -21.86
N SER A 492 36.44 -23.82 -21.02
CA SER A 492 35.88 -22.52 -21.45
C SER A 492 36.98 -21.56 -21.92
N SER A 493 38.23 -22.02 -22.05
CA SER A 493 39.36 -21.18 -22.43
C SER A 493 39.30 -20.76 -23.92
N PRO A 494 39.82 -19.57 -24.27
CA PRO A 494 39.88 -19.11 -25.66
C PRO A 494 40.64 -20.07 -26.60
N ARG A 495 41.61 -20.83 -26.06
CA ARG A 495 42.38 -21.82 -26.83
C ARG A 495 41.53 -23.01 -27.25
N VAL A 496 40.69 -23.53 -26.35
CA VAL A 496 39.76 -24.61 -26.68
C VAL A 496 38.69 -24.09 -27.66
N ALA A 497 38.18 -22.87 -27.46
CA ALA A 497 37.23 -22.27 -28.39
C ALA A 497 37.80 -22.06 -29.80
N ALA A 498 39.06 -21.64 -29.94
CA ALA A 498 39.74 -21.54 -31.23
C ALA A 498 39.85 -22.91 -31.92
N ALA A 499 40.27 -23.94 -31.18
CA ALA A 499 40.34 -25.30 -31.71
C ALA A 499 38.97 -25.83 -32.15
N VAL A 500 37.88 -25.47 -31.45
CA VAL A 500 36.50 -25.83 -31.84
C VAL A 500 36.06 -25.12 -33.12
N VAL A 501 36.40 -23.84 -33.28
CA VAL A 501 36.11 -23.07 -34.50
C VAL A 501 36.82 -23.70 -35.71
N ASP A 502 38.12 -24.01 -35.55
CA ASP A 502 38.93 -24.64 -36.60
C ASP A 502 38.42 -26.04 -36.96
N ALA A 503 38.09 -26.85 -35.94
CA ALA A 503 37.60 -28.22 -36.15
C ALA A 503 36.23 -28.28 -36.85
N LEU A 504 35.36 -27.29 -36.61
CA LEU A 504 34.02 -27.25 -37.19
C LEU A 504 33.90 -26.36 -38.44
N GLY A 505 34.96 -25.63 -38.81
CA GLY A 505 34.97 -24.70 -39.94
C GLY A 505 33.95 -23.57 -39.80
N LEU A 506 33.77 -23.04 -38.59
CA LEU A 506 32.72 -22.06 -38.31
C LEU A 506 33.12 -20.64 -38.76
N PRO A 507 32.22 -19.88 -39.41
CA PRO A 507 32.44 -18.47 -39.76
C PRO A 507 32.21 -17.54 -38.56
N LEU A 508 32.67 -17.93 -37.36
CA LEU A 508 32.47 -17.23 -36.09
C LEU A 508 33.83 -16.96 -35.42
N SER A 509 33.94 -15.89 -34.63
CA SER A 509 35.19 -15.64 -33.91
C SER A 509 35.37 -16.58 -32.71
N PRO A 510 36.60 -16.98 -32.37
CA PRO A 510 36.89 -17.80 -31.18
C PRO A 510 36.36 -17.18 -29.88
N GLU A 511 36.41 -15.86 -29.74
CA GLU A 511 35.88 -15.16 -28.55
C GLU A 511 34.36 -15.31 -28.44
N TYR A 512 33.65 -15.22 -29.57
CA TYR A 512 32.19 -15.37 -29.61
C TYR A 512 31.75 -16.78 -29.20
N VAL A 513 32.52 -17.80 -29.59
CA VAL A 513 32.28 -19.20 -29.22
C VAL A 513 32.66 -19.46 -27.75
N ALA A 514 33.78 -18.92 -27.28
CA ALA A 514 34.22 -19.05 -25.89
C ALA A 514 33.17 -18.55 -24.89
N GLN A 515 32.50 -17.43 -25.19
CA GLN A 515 31.43 -16.87 -24.34
C GLN A 515 30.18 -17.75 -24.25
N ARG A 516 29.98 -18.70 -25.17
CA ARG A 516 28.81 -19.59 -25.23
C ARG A 516 29.06 -20.97 -24.66
N ILE A 517 30.33 -21.35 -24.51
CA ILE A 517 30.76 -22.59 -23.86
C ILE A 517 30.83 -22.32 -22.36
N GLY A 518 30.15 -23.14 -21.58
CA GLY A 518 30.29 -23.17 -20.13
C GLY A 518 30.44 -24.60 -19.65
N ALA A 519 31.45 -24.88 -18.84
CA ALA A 519 31.68 -26.19 -18.26
C ALA A 519 31.53 -26.19 -16.73
N ARG A 520 31.08 -27.30 -16.18
CA ARG A 520 30.84 -27.50 -14.75
C ARG A 520 31.25 -28.89 -14.30
N ALA A 521 32.08 -28.95 -13.28
CA ALA A 521 32.29 -30.18 -12.50
C ALA A 521 31.04 -30.50 -11.69
N LYS A 522 30.57 -31.74 -11.71
CA LYS A 522 29.47 -32.19 -10.84
C LYS A 522 30.05 -32.55 -9.44
N PRO A 523 29.48 -32.02 -8.34
CA PRO A 523 30.03 -32.21 -6.98
C PRO A 523 30.26 -33.67 -6.62
N ASP A 524 31.39 -33.96 -5.96
CA ASP A 524 31.82 -35.31 -5.54
C ASP A 524 31.88 -36.34 -6.67
N THR A 525 32.00 -35.89 -7.92
CA THR A 525 32.14 -36.78 -9.08
C THR A 525 33.29 -36.34 -9.98
N VAL A 526 33.74 -37.28 -10.81
CA VAL A 526 34.74 -37.01 -11.84
C VAL A 526 34.13 -36.69 -13.21
N LEU A 527 32.88 -36.20 -13.20
CA LEU A 527 32.13 -35.83 -14.40
C LEU A 527 32.16 -34.31 -14.59
N ILE A 528 32.40 -33.88 -15.82
CA ILE A 528 32.33 -32.48 -16.23
C ILE A 528 31.24 -32.35 -17.30
N ASP A 529 30.23 -31.54 -17.02
CA ASP A 529 29.17 -31.18 -17.95
C ASP A 529 29.60 -29.93 -18.73
N ILE A 530 29.64 -30.04 -20.06
CA ILE A 530 29.98 -28.98 -20.99
C ILE A 530 28.68 -28.56 -21.67
N THR A 531 28.24 -27.34 -21.37
CA THR A 531 27.01 -26.75 -21.88
C THR A 531 27.31 -25.68 -22.92
N VAL A 532 26.57 -25.67 -24.02
CA VAL A 532 26.64 -24.63 -25.05
C VAL A 532 25.26 -24.06 -25.28
N THR A 533 25.15 -22.72 -25.31
CA THR A 533 23.87 -22.02 -25.58
C THR A 533 23.93 -21.27 -26.90
N ASP A 534 22.99 -21.56 -27.80
CA ASP A 534 22.88 -20.91 -29.12
C ASP A 534 21.42 -20.87 -29.63
N PRO A 535 21.03 -19.92 -30.51
CA PRO A 535 19.74 -19.94 -31.19
C PRO A 535 19.49 -21.17 -32.08
N ASP A 536 20.55 -21.79 -32.62
CA ASP A 536 20.43 -23.02 -33.40
C ASP A 536 20.72 -24.26 -32.52
N PRO A 537 19.73 -25.15 -32.29
CA PRO A 537 19.91 -26.33 -31.44
C PRO A 537 20.90 -27.34 -32.01
N VAL A 538 21.04 -27.42 -33.33
CA VAL A 538 21.99 -28.34 -34.01
C VAL A 538 23.40 -27.80 -33.86
N LEU A 539 23.58 -26.50 -34.07
CA LEU A 539 24.86 -25.83 -33.89
C LEU A 539 25.34 -25.92 -32.42
N ALA A 540 24.45 -25.70 -31.46
CA ALA A 540 24.75 -25.86 -30.03
C ALA A 540 25.29 -27.27 -29.71
N ALA A 541 24.63 -28.32 -30.21
CA ALA A 541 25.06 -29.70 -29.99
C ALA A 541 26.40 -30.01 -30.66
N ARG A 542 26.63 -29.51 -31.89
CA ARG A 542 27.92 -29.66 -32.59
C ARG A 542 29.06 -29.01 -31.83
N ILE A 543 28.87 -27.76 -31.39
CA ILE A 543 29.88 -27.03 -30.61
C ILE A 543 30.14 -27.74 -29.27
N ALA A 544 29.10 -28.21 -28.57
CA ALA A 544 29.28 -28.93 -27.30
C ALA A 544 30.08 -30.23 -27.46
N ASN A 545 29.81 -31.01 -28.51
CA ASN A 545 30.54 -32.24 -28.80
C ASN A 545 31.99 -31.96 -29.22
N ALA A 546 32.22 -30.97 -30.07
CA ALA A 546 33.57 -30.56 -30.47
C ALA A 546 34.35 -30.02 -29.26
N ALA A 547 33.72 -29.21 -28.42
CA ALA A 547 34.33 -28.69 -27.19
C ALA A 547 34.72 -29.83 -26.24
N ALA A 548 33.89 -30.86 -26.08
CA ALA A 548 34.24 -32.04 -25.30
C ALA A 548 35.47 -32.80 -25.85
N ALA A 549 35.55 -32.97 -27.17
CA ALA A 549 36.66 -33.65 -27.82
C ALA A 549 37.97 -32.85 -27.75
N GLU A 550 37.92 -31.56 -28.09
CA GLU A 550 39.10 -30.68 -28.10
C GLU A 550 39.58 -30.35 -26.69
N ALA A 551 38.68 -30.17 -25.72
CA ALA A 551 39.07 -30.01 -24.33
C ALA A 551 39.78 -31.25 -23.78
N GLY A 552 39.30 -32.45 -24.13
CA GLY A 552 39.97 -33.70 -23.75
C GLY A 552 41.41 -33.77 -24.26
N LYS A 553 41.64 -33.44 -25.54
CA LYS A 553 42.99 -33.37 -26.13
C LYS A 553 43.86 -32.34 -25.43
N PHE A 554 43.30 -31.16 -25.14
CA PHE A 554 44.03 -30.07 -24.51
C PHE A 554 44.43 -30.40 -23.07
N ILE A 555 43.54 -30.97 -22.27
CA ILE A 555 43.82 -31.38 -20.88
C ILE A 555 44.87 -32.50 -20.84
N VAL A 556 44.76 -33.51 -21.72
CA VAL A 556 45.79 -34.56 -21.84
C VAL A 556 47.15 -33.96 -22.21
N GLY A 557 47.17 -32.98 -23.11
CA GLY A 557 48.38 -32.25 -23.48
C GLY A 557 49.01 -31.49 -22.30
N LEU A 558 48.20 -30.83 -21.46
CA LEU A 558 48.67 -30.11 -20.27
C LEU A 558 49.30 -31.04 -19.21
N GLU A 559 48.78 -32.26 -19.07
CA GLU A 559 49.24 -33.25 -18.08
C GLU A 559 50.38 -34.14 -18.60
N THR A 560 50.74 -34.04 -19.87
CA THR A 560 51.84 -34.83 -20.45
C THR A 560 53.19 -34.20 -20.10
N THR A 561 53.96 -34.85 -19.22
CA THR A 561 55.31 -34.39 -18.86
C THR A 561 56.33 -34.78 -19.95
N PRO A 562 57.23 -33.88 -20.38
CA PRO A 562 58.32 -34.24 -21.29
C PRO A 562 59.15 -35.41 -20.74
N GLY A 563 59.20 -36.53 -21.45
CA GLY A 563 59.96 -37.74 -21.07
C GLY A 563 59.14 -38.89 -20.45
N ARG A 564 57.90 -38.66 -20.00
CA ARG A 564 56.92 -39.71 -19.67
C ARG A 564 55.88 -39.72 -20.79
N GLY A 565 55.99 -40.63 -21.76
CA GLY A 565 55.18 -40.65 -23.00
C GLY A 565 53.66 -40.84 -22.85
N SER A 566 53.06 -40.59 -21.68
CA SER A 566 51.61 -40.61 -21.49
C SER A 566 51.15 -39.84 -20.25
N ALA A 567 50.04 -39.10 -20.36
CA ALA A 567 49.40 -38.41 -19.25
C ALA A 567 48.88 -39.37 -18.16
N PRO A 568 48.93 -38.97 -16.87
CA PRO A 568 48.37 -39.74 -15.75
C PRO A 568 46.84 -39.76 -15.70
N VAL A 569 46.16 -39.05 -16.61
CA VAL A 569 44.70 -38.92 -16.69
C VAL A 569 44.19 -39.42 -18.04
N HIS A 570 43.08 -40.13 -18.02
CA HIS A 570 42.29 -40.53 -19.17
C HIS A 570 40.97 -39.74 -19.18
N ILE A 571 40.65 -39.13 -20.32
CA ILE A 571 39.41 -38.38 -20.52
C ILE A 571 38.57 -39.11 -21.56
N GLY A 572 37.38 -39.54 -21.17
CA GLY A 572 36.39 -40.15 -22.06
C GLY A 572 35.16 -39.28 -22.21
N VAL A 573 34.61 -39.18 -23.42
CA VAL A 573 33.27 -38.59 -23.61
C VAL A 573 32.24 -39.64 -23.21
N THR A 574 31.58 -39.44 -22.08
CA THR A 574 30.57 -40.37 -21.54
C THR A 574 29.22 -40.17 -22.22
N ARG A 575 28.87 -38.92 -22.49
CA ARG A 575 27.60 -38.56 -23.15
C ARG A 575 27.84 -37.48 -24.19
N SER A 576 27.50 -37.78 -25.44
CA SER A 576 27.46 -36.78 -26.50
C SER A 576 26.23 -35.88 -26.35
N ALA A 577 26.41 -34.59 -26.64
CA ALA A 577 25.32 -33.64 -26.75
C ALA A 577 24.39 -34.03 -27.91
N SER A 578 23.09 -33.97 -27.65
CA SER A 578 22.04 -34.08 -28.66
C SER A 578 21.35 -32.72 -28.82
N PRO A 579 20.81 -32.39 -30.01
CA PRO A 579 20.04 -31.16 -30.21
C PRO A 579 18.84 -31.14 -29.26
N PRO A 580 18.72 -30.14 -28.36
CA PRO A 580 17.60 -30.04 -27.44
C PRO A 580 16.31 -29.73 -28.20
N ALA A 581 15.22 -30.41 -27.83
CA ALA A 581 13.91 -30.20 -28.46
C ALA A 581 13.21 -28.90 -28.01
N GLU A 582 13.50 -28.44 -26.79
CA GLU A 582 12.87 -27.26 -26.19
C GLU A 582 13.93 -26.18 -25.88
N PRO A 583 13.59 -24.89 -26.07
CA PRO A 583 14.47 -23.80 -25.71
C PRO A 583 14.55 -23.60 -24.18
N VAL A 584 15.73 -23.24 -23.68
CA VAL A 584 15.94 -22.91 -22.26
C VAL A 584 15.45 -21.49 -21.90
N SER A 585 15.35 -20.62 -22.91
CA SER A 585 14.84 -19.25 -22.83
C SER A 585 14.19 -18.84 -24.15
N PRO A 586 13.10 -18.06 -24.16
CA PRO A 586 12.38 -17.54 -23.00
C PRO A 586 11.52 -18.63 -22.31
N ARG A 587 11.22 -18.44 -21.01
CA ARG A 587 10.37 -19.37 -20.23
C ARG A 587 8.93 -18.84 -20.19
N PRO A 588 8.03 -19.27 -21.09
CA PRO A 588 6.74 -18.59 -21.32
C PRO A 588 5.85 -18.58 -20.08
N TYR A 589 5.75 -19.71 -19.37
CA TYR A 589 4.94 -19.81 -18.16
C TYR A 589 5.46 -18.93 -17.02
N LEU A 590 6.79 -18.88 -16.84
CA LEU A 590 7.41 -18.04 -15.81
C LEU A 590 7.22 -16.55 -16.13
N ASN A 591 7.48 -16.14 -17.36
CA ASN A 591 7.30 -14.76 -17.80
C ASN A 591 5.84 -14.32 -17.68
N ALA A 592 4.89 -15.18 -18.08
CA ALA A 592 3.46 -14.93 -17.93
C ALA A 592 3.05 -14.79 -16.45
N ALA A 593 3.55 -15.67 -15.57
CA ALA A 593 3.29 -15.59 -14.13
C ALA A 593 3.85 -14.28 -13.53
N LEU A 594 5.06 -13.87 -13.92
CA LEU A 594 5.67 -12.60 -13.50
C LEU A 594 4.87 -11.39 -14.01
N GLY A 595 4.45 -11.40 -15.27
CA GLY A 595 3.61 -10.35 -15.87
C GLY A 595 2.25 -10.23 -15.20
N LEU A 596 1.60 -11.36 -14.91
CA LEU A 596 0.32 -11.43 -14.19
C LEU A 596 0.46 -10.89 -12.77
N PHE A 597 1.51 -11.29 -12.05
CA PHE A 597 1.77 -10.83 -10.68
C PHE A 597 2.10 -9.33 -10.64
N ALA A 598 2.96 -8.85 -11.54
CA ALA A 598 3.29 -7.43 -11.66
C ALA A 598 2.05 -6.58 -12.00
N GLY A 599 1.23 -7.03 -12.94
CA GLY A 599 -0.02 -6.37 -13.32
C GLY A 599 -1.06 -6.36 -12.19
N LEU A 600 -1.18 -7.46 -11.43
CA LEU A 600 -2.03 -7.53 -10.22
C LEU A 600 -1.59 -6.54 -9.15
N LEU A 601 -0.29 -6.51 -8.82
CA LEU A 601 0.27 -5.57 -7.86
C LEU A 601 0.04 -4.11 -8.30
N ALA A 602 0.32 -3.80 -9.56
CA ALA A 602 0.07 -2.47 -10.13
C ALA A 602 -1.43 -2.12 -10.07
N GLY A 603 -2.31 -3.08 -10.37
CA GLY A 603 -3.76 -2.95 -10.30
C GLY A 603 -4.27 -2.66 -8.89
N ILE A 604 -3.80 -3.42 -7.90
CA ILE A 604 -4.10 -3.21 -6.47
C ILE A 604 -3.60 -1.84 -6.03
N CYS A 605 -2.36 -1.50 -6.38
CA CYS A 605 -1.77 -0.20 -6.03
C CYS A 605 -2.59 0.95 -6.61
N LEU A 606 -2.93 0.90 -7.90
CA LEU A 606 -3.72 1.91 -8.58
C LEU A 606 -5.16 1.99 -8.03
N ALA A 607 -5.78 0.85 -7.72
CA ALA A 607 -7.08 0.79 -7.06
C ALA A 607 -7.03 1.46 -5.68
N MET A 608 -5.96 1.22 -4.92
CA MET A 608 -5.77 1.77 -3.59
C MET A 608 -5.47 3.27 -3.61
N VAL A 609 -4.63 3.72 -4.55
CA VAL A 609 -4.40 5.15 -4.82
C VAL A 609 -5.72 5.83 -5.20
N ARG A 610 -6.50 5.23 -6.11
CA ARG A 610 -7.82 5.76 -6.48
C ARG A 610 -8.80 5.76 -5.31
N HIS A 611 -8.72 4.79 -4.40
CA HIS A 611 -9.54 4.77 -3.20
C HIS A 611 -9.16 5.90 -2.23
N ASN A 612 -7.87 6.11 -1.99
CA ASN A 612 -7.39 7.15 -1.09
C ASN A 612 -7.57 8.57 -1.66
N LEU A 613 -7.62 8.72 -2.98
CA LEU A 613 -7.91 10.01 -3.65
C LEU A 613 -9.41 10.31 -3.75
N ASP A 614 -10.27 9.37 -3.37
CA ASP A 614 -11.71 9.53 -3.37
C ASP A 614 -12.16 10.02 -1.99
N THR A 615 -12.14 11.34 -1.78
CA THR A 615 -12.60 11.97 -0.54
C THR A 615 -14.11 12.17 -0.49
N SER A 616 -14.88 11.48 -1.36
CA SER A 616 -16.34 11.57 -1.35
C SER A 616 -16.92 10.92 -0.09
N VAL A 617 -17.86 11.60 0.55
CA VAL A 617 -18.60 11.08 1.71
C VAL A 617 -19.65 10.09 1.22
N ARG A 618 -19.64 8.85 1.71
CA ARG A 618 -20.54 7.78 1.23
C ARG A 618 -21.42 7.18 2.30
N THR A 619 -20.97 7.22 3.56
CA THR A 619 -21.67 6.62 4.69
C THR A 619 -21.94 7.66 5.77
N GLU A 620 -22.89 7.36 6.63
CA GLU A 620 -23.19 8.16 7.82
C GLU A 620 -21.95 8.31 8.72
N ASP A 621 -21.18 7.25 8.92
CA ASP A 621 -19.97 7.28 9.73
C ASP A 621 -18.89 8.21 9.14
N GLU A 622 -18.74 8.21 7.81
CA GLU A 622 -17.82 9.12 7.12
C GLU A 622 -18.28 10.58 7.26
N LEU A 623 -19.59 10.84 7.20
CA LEU A 623 -20.17 12.18 7.37
C LEU A 623 -20.02 12.70 8.81
N LYS A 624 -20.27 11.84 9.81
CA LYS A 624 -20.02 12.13 11.23
C LYS A 624 -18.55 12.43 11.49
N GLY A 625 -17.67 11.61 10.93
CA GLY A 625 -16.22 11.78 11.04
C GLY A 625 -15.70 13.07 10.39
N ALA A 626 -16.33 13.54 9.32
CA ALA A 626 -15.92 14.76 8.61
C ALA A 626 -16.42 16.05 9.27
N THR A 627 -17.61 16.04 9.89
CA THR A 627 -18.31 17.29 10.29
C THR A 627 -18.46 17.48 11.79
N ALA A 628 -18.41 16.40 12.59
CA ALA A 628 -18.81 16.37 14.00
C ALA A 628 -20.23 16.93 14.26
N LEU A 629 -21.07 17.07 13.22
CA LEU A 629 -22.47 17.47 13.31
C LEU A 629 -23.37 16.23 13.41
N PRO A 630 -24.56 16.34 14.02
CA PRO A 630 -25.53 15.25 14.00
C PRO A 630 -25.97 14.95 12.55
N VAL A 631 -26.09 13.67 12.22
CA VAL A 631 -26.71 13.23 10.97
C VAL A 631 -28.19 12.99 11.28
N LEU A 632 -29.07 13.84 10.73
CA LEU A 632 -30.51 13.79 10.97
C LEU A 632 -31.16 12.60 10.28
N GLY A 633 -30.59 12.14 9.16
CA GLY A 633 -31.04 10.92 8.48
C GLY A 633 -30.27 10.61 7.21
N VAL A 634 -30.51 9.40 6.69
CA VAL A 634 -29.91 8.86 5.47
C VAL A 634 -31.02 8.54 4.48
N ILE A 635 -31.09 9.28 3.37
CA ILE A 635 -32.10 9.08 2.33
C ILE A 635 -31.54 8.10 1.28
N PRO A 636 -32.16 6.93 1.07
CA PRO A 636 -31.65 5.95 0.12
C PRO A 636 -31.83 6.42 -1.33
N PHE A 637 -30.92 5.97 -2.19
CA PHE A 637 -31.06 6.16 -3.63
C PHE A 637 -32.21 5.32 -4.18
N ASP A 638 -33.14 5.96 -4.87
CA ASP A 638 -34.28 5.33 -5.52
C ASP A 638 -34.36 5.81 -6.96
N LYS A 639 -34.38 4.87 -7.90
CA LYS A 639 -34.51 5.18 -9.33
C LYS A 639 -35.86 5.81 -9.66
N ARG A 640 -36.92 5.48 -8.91
CA ARG A 640 -38.27 6.04 -9.11
C ARG A 640 -38.38 7.49 -8.64
N ALA A 641 -37.42 8.00 -7.86
CA ALA A 641 -37.44 9.37 -7.35
C ALA A 641 -37.44 10.46 -8.44
N GLN A 642 -36.97 10.15 -9.65
CA GLN A 642 -37.06 11.08 -10.79
C GLN A 642 -38.47 11.19 -11.35
N ALA A 643 -39.25 10.10 -11.32
CA ALA A 643 -40.63 10.06 -11.80
C ALA A 643 -41.65 10.38 -10.70
N ASP A 644 -41.34 10.00 -9.45
CA ASP A 644 -42.15 10.26 -8.26
C ASP A 644 -41.28 10.90 -7.14
N PRO A 645 -41.14 12.24 -7.16
CA PRO A 645 -40.31 12.96 -6.21
C PRO A 645 -40.91 13.03 -4.79
N LEU A 646 -42.23 12.86 -4.65
CA LEU A 646 -42.95 12.89 -3.38
C LEU A 646 -42.91 11.50 -2.71
N ALA A 647 -42.00 11.33 -1.77
CA ALA A 647 -41.87 10.10 -1.00
C ALA A 647 -42.92 10.00 0.12
N VAL A 648 -43.26 11.14 0.73
CA VAL A 648 -44.21 11.22 1.84
C VAL A 648 -45.60 11.56 1.28
N ARG A 649 -46.53 10.61 1.43
CA ARG A 649 -47.96 10.77 1.16
C ARG A 649 -48.73 10.10 2.30
N PRO A 650 -49.97 10.53 2.61
CA PRO A 650 -50.81 9.85 3.59
C PRO A 650 -50.89 8.34 3.28
N GLY A 651 -50.50 7.50 4.24
CA GLY A 651 -50.49 6.03 4.10
C GLY A 651 -49.31 5.42 3.35
N ALA A 652 -48.33 6.20 2.87
CA ALA A 652 -47.16 5.65 2.18
C ALA A 652 -46.20 4.92 3.15
N LEU A 653 -45.87 3.67 2.82
CA LEU A 653 -44.96 2.78 3.58
C LEU A 653 -43.59 2.62 2.88
N SER A 654 -43.16 3.61 2.09
CA SER A 654 -41.89 3.52 1.35
C SER A 654 -40.68 3.73 2.26
N GLY A 655 -39.56 3.06 1.97
CA GLY A 655 -38.30 3.26 2.72
C GLY A 655 -37.77 4.71 2.67
N ARG A 656 -38.15 5.49 1.65
CA ARG A 656 -37.88 6.93 1.58
C ARG A 656 -38.77 7.73 2.52
N ALA A 657 -40.07 7.42 2.59
CA ALA A 657 -41.00 8.06 3.52
C ALA A 657 -40.54 7.87 4.97
N GLU A 658 -40.15 6.64 5.31
CA GLU A 658 -39.65 6.32 6.65
C GLU A 658 -38.34 7.05 6.98
N ALA A 659 -37.44 7.18 5.99
CA ALA A 659 -36.23 7.97 6.17
C ALA A 659 -36.52 9.46 6.46
N PHE A 660 -37.54 10.05 5.82
CA PHE A 660 -37.97 11.42 6.13
C PHE A 660 -38.69 11.56 7.48
N ARG A 661 -39.50 10.57 7.88
CA ARG A 661 -40.08 10.52 9.23
C ARG A 661 -39.00 10.43 10.31
N LEU A 662 -37.91 9.71 10.06
CA LEU A 662 -36.74 9.68 10.94
C LEU A 662 -36.04 11.04 11.01
N VAL A 663 -35.86 11.74 9.87
CA VAL A 663 -35.32 13.11 9.85
C VAL A 663 -36.17 14.04 10.69
N ARG A 664 -37.51 14.01 10.55
CA ARG A 664 -38.46 14.78 11.37
C ARG A 664 -38.28 14.51 12.86
N THR A 665 -38.22 13.24 13.26
CA THR A 665 -38.04 12.85 14.67
C THR A 665 -36.72 13.36 15.22
N ASN A 666 -35.62 13.18 14.50
CA ASN A 666 -34.30 13.65 14.92
C ASN A 666 -34.20 15.19 14.97
N LEU A 667 -34.90 15.88 14.07
CA LEU A 667 -35.00 17.33 14.08
C LEU A 667 -35.68 17.83 15.36
N ARG A 668 -36.77 17.20 15.80
CA ARG A 668 -37.41 17.53 17.10
C ARG A 668 -36.47 17.36 18.29
N PHE A 669 -35.61 16.33 18.28
CA PHE A 669 -34.60 16.14 19.33
C PHE A 669 -33.47 17.16 19.28
N ALA A 670 -33.14 17.69 18.11
CA ALA A 670 -32.19 18.80 17.97
C ALA A 670 -32.76 20.13 18.51
N GLN A 671 -34.08 20.22 18.72
CA GLN A 671 -34.83 21.42 19.10
C GLN A 671 -35.20 21.50 20.60
N VAL A 672 -34.73 20.59 21.46
CA VAL A 672 -35.20 20.48 22.87
C VAL A 672 -35.07 21.76 23.71
N ASP A 673 -34.11 22.64 23.37
CA ASP A 673 -33.85 23.90 24.10
C ASP A 673 -34.24 25.17 23.30
N ARG A 674 -34.78 25.06 22.08
CA ARG A 674 -35.14 26.20 21.21
C ARG A 674 -36.39 25.94 20.37
N GLN A 675 -37.41 26.78 20.50
CA GLN A 675 -38.53 26.83 19.54
C GLN A 675 -38.07 27.53 18.26
N GLN A 676 -37.43 26.78 17.37
CA GLN A 676 -37.02 27.27 16.06
C GLN A 676 -38.23 27.24 15.12
N GLN A 677 -38.61 28.39 14.58
CA GLN A 677 -39.75 28.54 13.69
C GLN A 677 -39.33 28.55 12.22
N VAL A 678 -38.10 28.94 11.89
CA VAL A 678 -37.65 29.06 10.49
C VAL A 678 -36.35 28.29 10.24
N ILE A 679 -36.41 27.30 9.34
CA ILE A 679 -35.29 26.41 9.03
C ILE A 679 -34.96 26.46 7.54
N VAL A 680 -33.71 26.76 7.21
CA VAL A 680 -33.23 26.71 5.83
C VAL A 680 -32.65 25.33 5.49
N VAL A 681 -33.03 24.79 4.33
CA VAL A 681 -32.44 23.58 3.76
C VAL A 681 -31.51 24.00 2.63
N THR A 682 -30.24 23.62 2.74
CA THR A 682 -29.21 23.97 1.76
C THR A 682 -28.25 22.82 1.51
N SER A 683 -27.26 23.03 0.65
CA SER A 683 -26.30 22.03 0.21
C SER A 683 -24.98 22.69 -0.15
N ALA A 684 -23.89 21.92 -0.24
CA ALA A 684 -22.60 22.47 -0.64
C ALA A 684 -22.59 22.77 -2.15
N LEU A 685 -23.18 21.88 -2.96
CA LEU A 685 -23.14 21.91 -4.42
C LEU A 685 -24.53 21.69 -5.05
N PRO A 686 -24.72 22.11 -6.32
CA PRO A 686 -25.97 21.82 -7.04
C PRO A 686 -26.25 20.32 -7.19
N GLY A 687 -27.53 19.94 -7.17
CA GLY A 687 -27.96 18.56 -7.43
C GLY A 687 -27.71 17.58 -6.28
N GLU A 688 -27.59 18.07 -5.05
CA GLU A 688 -27.42 17.26 -3.83
C GLU A 688 -28.74 16.83 -3.18
N GLY A 689 -29.89 17.27 -3.71
CA GLY A 689 -31.21 16.82 -3.25
C GLY A 689 -31.90 17.76 -2.25
N LYS A 690 -31.37 18.98 -2.04
CA LYS A 690 -31.94 20.06 -1.21
C LYS A 690 -33.46 20.23 -1.32
N THR A 691 -34.00 20.52 -2.51
CA THR A 691 -35.45 20.69 -2.73
C THR A 691 -36.25 19.44 -2.40
N ASN A 692 -35.76 18.25 -2.77
CA ASN A 692 -36.44 17.00 -2.46
C ASN A 692 -36.49 16.76 -0.94
N THR A 693 -35.40 17.08 -0.25
CA THR A 693 -35.34 17.03 1.22
C THR A 693 -36.26 18.06 1.85
N ALA A 694 -36.29 19.30 1.38
CA ALA A 694 -37.17 20.36 1.88
C ALA A 694 -38.64 20.00 1.74
N VAL A 695 -39.08 19.60 0.54
CA VAL A 695 -40.48 19.24 0.24
C VAL A 695 -40.94 18.05 1.10
N ASN A 696 -40.16 16.96 1.13
CA ASN A 696 -40.57 15.76 1.87
C ASN A 696 -40.46 15.92 3.39
N LEU A 697 -39.54 16.75 3.88
CA LEU A 697 -39.50 17.12 5.29
C LEU A 697 -40.74 17.94 5.67
N ALA A 698 -41.11 18.93 4.86
CA ALA A 698 -42.32 19.74 5.08
C ALA A 698 -43.59 18.87 5.08
N LEU A 699 -43.73 17.96 4.12
CA LEU A 699 -44.83 17.00 4.10
C LEU A 699 -44.84 16.08 5.32
N SER A 700 -43.67 15.61 5.78
CA SER A 700 -43.60 14.79 6.98
C SER A 700 -43.99 15.55 8.25
N LEU A 701 -43.67 16.84 8.34
CA LEU A 701 -44.08 17.71 9.45
C LEU A 701 -45.61 17.97 9.41
N ALA A 702 -46.16 18.22 8.22
CA ALA A 702 -47.60 18.41 8.01
C ALA A 702 -48.42 17.13 8.33
N GLU A 703 -47.94 15.96 7.90
CA GLU A 703 -48.53 14.64 8.25
C GLU A 703 -48.56 14.41 9.77
N ALA A 704 -47.67 15.06 10.54
CA ALA A 704 -47.66 15.02 12.00
C ALA A 704 -48.59 16.07 12.66
N GLY A 705 -49.41 16.78 11.88
CA GLY A 705 -50.37 17.77 12.34
C GLY A 705 -49.78 19.15 12.66
N GLN A 706 -48.54 19.45 12.24
CA GLN A 706 -47.98 20.79 12.37
C GLN A 706 -48.42 21.66 11.22
N ARG A 707 -48.73 22.94 11.48
CA ARG A 707 -48.96 23.93 10.42
C ARG A 707 -47.61 24.33 9.83
N VAL A 708 -47.35 23.90 8.59
CA VAL A 708 -46.06 24.09 7.91
C VAL A 708 -46.20 25.09 6.77
N CYS A 709 -45.26 26.04 6.67
CA CYS A 709 -45.07 26.83 5.45
C CYS A 709 -43.77 26.41 4.74
N LEU A 710 -43.85 26.04 3.47
CA LEU A 710 -42.69 25.77 2.60
C LEU A 710 -42.43 26.97 1.69
N VAL A 711 -41.25 27.58 1.80
CA VAL A 711 -40.84 28.73 0.99
C VAL A 711 -39.78 28.31 -0.03
N ASP A 712 -40.03 28.57 -1.32
CA ASP A 712 -39.03 28.37 -2.39
C ASP A 712 -38.17 29.62 -2.57
N ALA A 713 -37.03 29.67 -1.87
CA ALA A 713 -36.06 30.76 -1.95
C ALA A 713 -34.86 30.42 -2.85
N ASP A 714 -34.87 29.31 -3.61
CA ASP A 714 -33.92 29.09 -4.71
C ASP A 714 -34.42 29.86 -5.95
N LEU A 715 -34.26 31.18 -5.92
CA LEU A 715 -34.69 32.07 -6.98
C LEU A 715 -33.88 31.89 -8.29
N ARG A 716 -32.80 31.10 -8.28
CA ARG A 716 -31.99 30.82 -9.48
C ARG A 716 -32.49 29.60 -10.25
N ASN A 717 -32.90 28.55 -9.53
CA ASN A 717 -33.41 27.33 -10.14
C ASN A 717 -34.60 26.77 -9.34
N PRO A 718 -35.72 27.49 -9.31
CA PRO A 718 -36.87 27.13 -8.49
C PRO A 718 -37.49 25.82 -8.96
N CYS A 719 -37.71 24.90 -8.02
CA CYS A 719 -38.15 23.54 -8.33
C CYS A 719 -39.39 23.13 -7.53
N VAL A 720 -39.82 23.89 -6.51
CA VAL A 720 -40.90 23.50 -5.61
C VAL A 720 -42.25 23.48 -6.31
N ALA A 721 -42.58 24.55 -7.05
CA ALA A 721 -43.87 24.65 -7.76
C ALA A 721 -44.08 23.47 -8.72
N LYS A 722 -43.05 23.15 -9.53
CA LYS A 722 -43.06 21.99 -10.43
C LYS A 722 -43.18 20.65 -9.68
N THR A 723 -42.56 20.53 -8.51
CA THR A 723 -42.57 19.28 -7.73
C THR A 723 -43.94 18.99 -7.11
N LEU A 724 -44.68 20.03 -6.70
CA LEU A 724 -45.99 19.92 -6.06
C LEU A 724 -47.17 20.14 -7.01
N GLY A 725 -46.92 20.51 -8.27
CA GLY A 725 -47.99 20.81 -9.24
C GLY A 725 -48.69 22.15 -8.99
N LEU A 726 -47.96 23.14 -8.46
CA LEU A 726 -48.46 24.47 -8.09
C LEU A 726 -48.14 25.54 -9.15
N VAL A 727 -48.78 26.70 -9.03
CA VAL A 727 -48.60 27.82 -9.95
C VAL A 727 -47.36 28.63 -9.56
N GLN A 728 -46.49 28.97 -10.51
CA GLN A 728 -45.25 29.73 -10.26
C GLN A 728 -45.32 31.21 -10.66
N SER A 729 -46.44 31.69 -11.23
CA SER A 729 -46.53 33.05 -11.78
C SER A 729 -46.44 34.17 -10.74
N ALA A 730 -46.82 33.90 -9.49
CA ALA A 730 -46.71 34.81 -8.36
C ALA A 730 -46.24 34.05 -7.11
N GLY A 731 -45.37 34.68 -6.32
CA GLY A 731 -44.74 34.04 -5.16
C GLY A 731 -43.84 34.99 -4.38
N LEU A 732 -42.77 34.46 -3.80
CA LEU A 732 -41.82 35.15 -2.95
C LEU A 732 -41.27 36.44 -3.59
N THR A 733 -40.89 36.38 -4.86
CA THR A 733 -40.36 37.55 -5.58
C THR A 733 -41.42 38.65 -5.73
N THR A 734 -42.66 38.28 -6.06
CA THR A 734 -43.79 39.22 -6.17
C THR A 734 -44.08 39.90 -4.83
N LEU A 735 -44.01 39.12 -3.74
CA LEU A 735 -44.22 39.59 -2.37
C LEU A 735 -43.10 40.52 -1.89
N LEU A 736 -41.84 40.22 -2.26
CA LEU A 736 -40.67 41.03 -1.91
C LEU A 736 -40.64 42.37 -2.65
N ILE A 737 -41.18 42.44 -3.88
CA ILE A 737 -41.27 43.70 -4.64
C ILE A 737 -42.53 44.49 -4.25
N GLY A 738 -43.52 43.84 -3.62
CA GLY A 738 -44.77 44.46 -3.16
C GLY A 738 -45.85 44.57 -4.22
N HIS A 739 -45.84 43.67 -5.20
CA HIS A 739 -46.86 43.57 -6.24
C HIS A 739 -48.03 42.65 -5.87
N ALA A 740 -47.99 42.01 -4.70
CA ALA A 740 -49.05 41.18 -4.15
C ALA A 740 -48.97 41.19 -2.62
N GLU A 741 -50.09 40.96 -1.96
CA GLU A 741 -50.10 40.70 -0.52
C GLU A 741 -49.80 39.23 -0.24
N ARG A 742 -49.51 38.91 1.03
CA ARG A 742 -49.14 37.56 1.45
C ARG A 742 -50.23 36.54 1.10
N ASP A 743 -51.49 36.84 1.42
CA ASP A 743 -52.60 35.90 1.27
C ASP A 743 -52.94 35.63 -0.20
N ASP A 744 -52.53 36.51 -1.12
CA ASP A 744 -52.71 36.35 -2.57
C ASP A 744 -51.75 35.30 -3.17
N VAL A 745 -50.60 35.08 -2.54
CA VAL A 745 -49.50 34.26 -3.09
C VAL A 745 -49.28 32.94 -2.37
N LEU A 746 -49.87 32.77 -1.17
CA LEU A 746 -49.83 31.52 -0.43
C LEU A 746 -50.75 30.48 -1.06
N GLN A 747 -50.18 29.34 -1.46
CA GLN A 747 -50.91 28.25 -2.09
C GLN A 747 -51.02 27.06 -1.14
N ARG A 748 -52.18 26.41 -1.11
CA ARG A 748 -52.34 25.15 -0.37
C ARG A 748 -51.53 24.04 -1.04
N GLY A 749 -50.79 23.29 -0.23
CA GLY A 749 -50.04 22.12 -0.66
C GLY A 749 -50.94 20.90 -0.86
N THR A 750 -50.31 19.73 -1.00
CA THR A 750 -51.02 18.45 -1.13
C THR A 750 -51.60 17.90 0.18
N ASP A 751 -51.29 18.53 1.31
CA ASP A 751 -51.77 18.19 2.66
C ASP A 751 -52.42 19.44 3.26
N ASP A 752 -53.49 19.27 4.05
CA ASP A 752 -54.26 20.38 4.62
C ASP A 752 -53.43 21.27 5.55
N ASN A 753 -52.39 20.72 6.19
CA ASN A 753 -51.51 21.45 7.08
C ASN A 753 -50.26 22.03 6.38
N LEU A 754 -50.13 21.88 5.06
CA LEU A 754 -49.03 22.42 4.27
C LEU A 754 -49.47 23.61 3.43
N VAL A 755 -48.84 24.76 3.66
CA VAL A 755 -48.94 25.94 2.80
C VAL A 755 -47.60 26.17 2.10
N VAL A 756 -47.63 26.66 0.86
CA VAL A 756 -46.45 26.84 0.02
C VAL A 756 -46.39 28.25 -0.52
N LEU A 757 -45.26 28.92 -0.30
CA LEU A 757 -44.88 30.15 -0.97
C LEU A 757 -43.87 29.79 -2.08
N THR A 758 -44.34 29.76 -3.32
CA THR A 758 -43.45 29.50 -4.48
C THR A 758 -42.49 30.68 -4.71
N SER A 759 -41.50 30.53 -5.58
CA SER A 759 -40.49 31.57 -5.82
C SER A 759 -41.04 32.81 -6.55
N GLY A 760 -42.06 32.62 -7.40
CA GLY A 760 -42.52 33.63 -8.35
C GLY A 760 -41.60 33.75 -9.58
N PRO A 761 -41.68 34.87 -10.32
CA PRO A 761 -40.78 35.13 -11.45
C PRO A 761 -39.33 35.29 -10.98
N ILE A 762 -38.38 34.81 -11.78
CA ILE A 762 -36.94 34.88 -11.46
C ILE A 762 -36.48 36.35 -11.52
N PRO A 763 -35.99 36.95 -10.41
CA PRO A 763 -35.53 38.33 -10.41
C PRO A 763 -34.11 38.46 -10.98
N PRO A 764 -33.71 39.66 -11.45
CA PRO A 764 -32.36 39.92 -11.93
C PRO A 764 -31.29 39.82 -10.82
N ASN A 765 -31.63 40.20 -9.57
CA ASN A 765 -30.71 40.23 -8.43
C ASN A 765 -31.19 39.37 -7.24
N PRO A 766 -31.14 38.03 -7.32
CA PRO A 766 -31.61 37.13 -6.26
C PRO A 766 -31.00 37.39 -4.86
N ALA A 767 -29.68 37.52 -4.78
CA ALA A 767 -28.97 37.60 -3.50
C ALA A 767 -29.32 38.87 -2.70
N GLU A 768 -29.44 40.01 -3.38
CA GLU A 768 -29.79 41.30 -2.74
C GLU A 768 -31.20 41.28 -2.18
N ILE A 769 -32.14 40.72 -2.94
CA ILE A 769 -33.54 40.62 -2.56
C ILE A 769 -33.71 39.68 -1.35
N LEU A 770 -33.00 38.55 -1.33
CA LEU A 770 -33.03 37.59 -0.21
C LEU A 770 -32.35 38.13 1.06
N ALA A 771 -31.36 39.02 0.93
CA ALA A 771 -30.71 39.67 2.07
C ALA A 771 -31.46 40.93 2.57
N SER A 772 -32.60 41.27 1.97
CA SER A 772 -33.33 42.50 2.27
C SER A 772 -34.04 42.47 3.64
N MET A 773 -34.29 43.65 4.22
CA MET A 773 -35.10 43.78 5.44
C MET A 773 -36.53 43.26 5.24
N ARG A 774 -37.06 43.36 4.02
CA ARG A 774 -38.39 42.85 3.69
C ARG A 774 -38.45 41.33 3.74
N MET A 775 -37.39 40.63 3.32
CA MET A 775 -37.29 39.17 3.48
C MET A 775 -37.33 38.77 4.95
N ARG A 776 -36.61 39.51 5.81
CA ARG A 776 -36.65 39.28 7.27
C ARG A 776 -38.07 39.43 7.82
N GLN A 777 -38.76 40.52 7.48
CA GLN A 777 -40.15 40.76 7.92
C GLN A 777 -41.09 39.63 7.46
N ILE A 778 -40.99 39.20 6.20
CA ILE A 778 -41.81 38.10 5.67
C ILE A 778 -41.55 36.81 6.46
N LEU A 779 -40.28 36.45 6.73
CA LEU A 779 -39.97 35.23 7.48
C LEU A 779 -40.42 35.32 8.96
N GLU A 780 -40.32 36.49 9.59
CA GLU A 780 -40.83 36.73 10.94
C GLU A 780 -42.35 36.60 10.99
N ASP A 781 -43.06 37.17 10.03
CA ASP A 781 -44.53 37.09 9.95
C ASP A 781 -45.00 35.66 9.68
N LEU A 782 -44.31 34.94 8.79
CA LEU A 782 -44.56 33.51 8.57
C LEU A 782 -44.26 32.68 9.83
N GLY A 783 -43.20 33.00 10.56
CA GLY A 783 -42.85 32.33 11.82
C GLY A 783 -43.90 32.49 12.91
N ARG A 784 -44.63 33.62 12.94
CA ARG A 784 -45.73 33.83 13.90
C ARG A 784 -46.96 32.99 13.60
N ASP A 785 -47.25 32.76 12.32
CA ASP A 785 -48.52 32.14 11.90
C ASP A 785 -48.42 30.64 11.70
N PHE A 786 -47.23 30.13 11.40
CA PHE A 786 -46.96 28.71 11.20
C PHE A 786 -46.14 28.14 12.36
N ASP A 787 -46.36 26.87 12.68
CA ASP A 787 -45.61 26.20 13.73
C ASP A 787 -44.15 25.98 13.29
N ILE A 788 -43.94 25.83 11.97
CA ILE A 788 -42.61 25.70 11.35
C ILE A 788 -42.63 26.17 9.89
N VAL A 789 -41.56 26.87 9.49
CA VAL A 789 -41.29 27.38 8.16
C VAL A 789 -40.04 26.69 7.63
N ILE A 790 -40.17 25.98 6.51
CA ILE A 790 -39.05 25.33 5.80
C ILE A 790 -38.71 26.17 4.57
N VAL A 791 -37.46 26.59 4.45
CA VAL A 791 -36.99 27.41 3.32
C VAL A 791 -36.06 26.57 2.44
N ASP A 792 -36.47 26.25 1.21
CA ASP A 792 -35.56 25.70 0.20
C ASP A 792 -34.68 26.82 -0.36
N SER A 793 -33.37 26.57 -0.48
CA SER A 793 -32.40 27.62 -0.81
C SER A 793 -31.33 27.14 -1.77
N ALA A 794 -30.62 28.08 -2.40
CA ALA A 794 -29.52 27.78 -3.32
C ALA A 794 -28.32 27.07 -2.62
N PRO A 795 -27.47 26.34 -3.36
CA PRO A 795 -26.23 25.77 -2.80
C PRO A 795 -25.23 26.85 -2.37
N LEU A 796 -24.48 26.59 -1.29
CA LEU A 796 -23.63 27.57 -0.61
C LEU A 796 -22.33 27.95 -1.33
N LEU A 797 -21.68 26.99 -2.00
CA LEU A 797 -20.35 27.23 -2.59
C LEU A 797 -20.37 27.99 -3.92
N PRO A 798 -21.32 27.77 -4.85
CA PRO A 798 -21.31 28.49 -6.12
C PRO A 798 -21.91 29.91 -6.04
N VAL A 799 -22.79 30.18 -5.07
CA VAL A 799 -23.53 31.46 -4.98
C VAL A 799 -23.77 31.89 -3.53
N ALA A 800 -23.95 33.19 -3.30
CA ALA A 800 -24.08 33.79 -1.97
C ALA A 800 -25.52 33.85 -1.43
N ASP A 801 -26.52 33.48 -2.22
CA ASP A 801 -27.95 33.67 -1.93
C ASP A 801 -28.33 33.17 -0.51
N THR A 802 -27.93 31.94 -0.17
CA THR A 802 -28.22 31.32 1.14
C THR A 802 -27.45 31.96 2.28
N LEU A 803 -26.29 32.56 2.03
CA LEU A 803 -25.52 33.28 3.06
C LEU A 803 -26.21 34.58 3.49
N GLY A 804 -27.06 35.16 2.62
CA GLY A 804 -27.94 36.28 2.98
C GLY A 804 -29.12 35.86 3.86
N LEU A 805 -29.63 34.64 3.67
CA LEU A 805 -30.75 34.07 4.45
C LEU A 805 -30.31 33.48 5.79
N ALA A 806 -29.14 32.87 5.84
CA ALA A 806 -28.68 32.10 7.00
C ALA A 806 -28.66 32.89 8.34
N PRO A 807 -28.38 34.21 8.37
CA PRO A 807 -28.44 35.02 9.60
C PRO A 807 -29.86 35.38 10.07
N ILE A 808 -30.87 35.27 9.21
CA ILE A 808 -32.26 35.67 9.48
C ILE A 808 -33.20 34.47 9.67
N VAL A 809 -32.63 33.27 9.83
CA VAL A 809 -33.34 32.03 10.13
C VAL A 809 -32.77 31.40 11.41
N ASP A 810 -33.54 30.53 12.06
CA ASP A 810 -33.16 29.94 13.35
C ASP A 810 -32.15 28.80 13.21
N GLY A 811 -32.05 28.19 12.03
CA GLY A 811 -31.08 27.14 11.77
C GLY A 811 -31.04 26.62 10.33
N ALA A 812 -29.95 25.94 10.01
CA ALA A 812 -29.67 25.36 8.70
C ALA A 812 -29.51 23.83 8.75
N ILE A 813 -30.12 23.15 7.78
CA ILE A 813 -29.89 21.73 7.49
C ILE A 813 -29.02 21.64 6.23
N LEU A 814 -27.88 20.96 6.35
CA LEU A 814 -26.97 20.76 5.23
C LEU A 814 -27.17 19.38 4.59
N VAL A 815 -27.63 19.36 3.34
CA VAL A 815 -27.79 18.13 2.55
C VAL A 815 -26.48 17.79 1.84
N VAL A 816 -26.04 16.54 1.99
CA VAL A 816 -24.78 16.02 1.43
C VAL A 816 -25.09 14.80 0.56
N ARG A 817 -24.62 14.79 -0.69
CA ARG A 817 -24.88 13.68 -1.61
C ARG A 817 -23.85 12.56 -1.48
N ALA A 818 -24.34 11.37 -1.15
CA ALA A 818 -23.50 10.19 -1.00
C ALA A 818 -22.72 9.86 -2.29
N GLY A 819 -21.41 9.66 -2.15
CA GLY A 819 -20.50 9.24 -3.23
C GLY A 819 -20.22 10.31 -4.28
N ARG A 820 -20.70 11.55 -4.10
CA ARG A 820 -20.45 12.69 -5.00
C ARG A 820 -19.83 13.86 -4.25
N THR A 821 -20.38 14.25 -3.11
CA THR A 821 -19.88 15.39 -2.33
C THR A 821 -18.59 15.02 -1.62
N ARG A 822 -17.56 15.86 -1.73
CA ARG A 822 -16.25 15.66 -1.09
C ARG A 822 -16.27 16.20 0.33
N ALA A 823 -15.56 15.55 1.26
CA ALA A 823 -15.42 16.01 2.64
C ALA A 823 -14.98 17.49 2.71
N ASP A 824 -13.99 17.87 1.90
CA ASP A 824 -13.50 19.25 1.79
C ASP A 824 -14.61 20.26 1.42
N SER A 825 -15.56 19.87 0.56
CA SER A 825 -16.69 20.72 0.16
C SER A 825 -17.73 20.84 1.28
N VAL A 826 -17.94 19.77 2.04
CA VAL A 826 -18.82 19.80 3.23
C VAL A 826 -18.22 20.71 4.30
N GLU A 827 -16.91 20.60 4.54
CA GLU A 827 -16.19 21.45 5.49
C GLU A 827 -16.22 22.92 5.07
N ALA A 828 -16.00 23.21 3.79
CA ALA A 828 -16.11 24.57 3.25
C ALA A 828 -17.52 25.15 3.40
N ALA A 829 -18.57 24.36 3.14
CA ALA A 829 -19.96 24.79 3.32
C ALA A 829 -20.29 25.08 4.80
N ILE A 830 -19.82 24.22 5.72
CA ILE A 830 -19.93 24.45 7.17
C ILE A 830 -19.17 25.72 7.57
N GLY A 831 -17.97 25.93 7.02
CA GLY A 831 -17.17 27.13 7.24
C GLY A 831 -17.89 28.40 6.79
N ALA A 832 -18.55 28.37 5.62
CA ALA A 832 -19.33 29.49 5.10
C ALA A 832 -20.52 29.83 6.02
N LEU A 833 -21.29 28.82 6.47
CA LEU A 833 -22.39 29.03 7.42
C LEU A 833 -21.91 29.55 8.78
N ARG A 834 -20.81 29.01 9.31
CA ARG A 834 -20.20 29.50 10.56
C ARG A 834 -19.65 30.91 10.43
N GLY A 835 -19.14 31.28 9.25
CA GLY A 835 -18.63 32.63 8.96
C GLY A 835 -19.69 33.72 9.09
N VAL A 836 -20.97 33.38 8.88
CA VAL A 836 -22.12 34.28 9.07
C VAL A 836 -22.88 34.01 10.38
N SER A 837 -22.27 33.28 11.31
CA SER A 837 -22.84 32.91 12.61
C SER A 837 -24.16 32.14 12.56
N ALA A 838 -24.43 31.41 11.48
CA ALA A 838 -25.64 30.60 11.35
C ALA A 838 -25.59 29.34 12.22
N SER A 839 -26.72 28.98 12.85
CA SER A 839 -26.84 27.73 13.60
C SER A 839 -27.02 26.55 12.64
N ILE A 840 -26.20 25.51 12.77
CA ILE A 840 -26.30 24.31 11.92
C ILE A 840 -26.96 23.19 12.73
N LEU A 841 -28.19 22.83 12.37
CA LEU A 841 -29.01 21.86 13.10
C LEU A 841 -28.52 20.42 12.89
N GLY A 842 -27.95 20.16 11.71
CA GLY A 842 -27.41 18.86 11.36
C GLY A 842 -27.23 18.69 9.87
N THR A 843 -26.94 17.45 9.49
CA THR A 843 -26.68 17.05 8.11
C THR A 843 -27.62 15.93 7.67
N VAL A 844 -27.97 15.90 6.39
CA VAL A 844 -28.76 14.81 5.78
C VAL A 844 -27.93 14.19 4.66
N LEU A 845 -27.69 12.87 4.75
CA LEU A 845 -26.98 12.14 3.70
C LEU A 845 -27.99 11.68 2.63
N SER A 846 -27.98 12.31 1.46
CA SER A 846 -28.90 12.00 0.37
C SER A 846 -28.35 10.96 -0.61
N MET A 847 -29.24 10.25 -1.31
CA MET A 847 -28.91 9.30 -2.38
C MET A 847 -27.92 8.20 -1.95
N ALA A 848 -28.00 7.76 -0.69
CA ALA A 848 -27.12 6.71 -0.18
C ALA A 848 -27.45 5.36 -0.83
N GLN A 849 -26.42 4.63 -1.27
CA GLN A 849 -26.63 3.26 -1.75
C GLN A 849 -26.87 2.34 -0.56
N LEU A 850 -28.04 1.68 -0.54
CA LEU A 850 -28.31 0.59 0.39
C LEU A 850 -27.33 -0.54 0.09
N SER A 851 -26.38 -0.80 0.99
CA SER A 851 -25.48 -1.95 0.87
C SER A 851 -26.29 -3.22 1.08
N GLY A 852 -26.33 -4.09 0.07
CA GLY A 852 -26.97 -5.41 0.17
C GLY A 852 -26.38 -6.24 1.32
N ALA A 853 -27.25 -7.03 1.96
CA ALA A 853 -26.97 -7.94 3.08
C ALA A 853 -26.64 -7.30 4.43
N ARG A 854 -27.60 -6.56 4.98
CA ARG A 854 -28.08 -6.64 6.38
C ARG A 854 -29.01 -5.45 6.59
N GLY A 855 -30.27 -5.73 6.89
CA GLY A 855 -31.17 -4.73 7.42
C GLY A 855 -30.58 -4.18 8.71
N TYR A 856 -29.98 -2.99 8.63
CA TYR A 856 -29.77 -2.14 9.78
C TYR A 856 -31.12 -1.48 10.10
N GLY A 857 -32.05 -2.31 10.58
CA GLY A 857 -33.18 -1.84 11.36
C GLY A 857 -32.68 -1.62 12.78
N TYR A 858 -32.72 -0.37 13.24
CA TYR A 858 -32.78 -0.13 14.67
C TYR A 858 -34.04 -0.84 15.17
N GLY A 859 -33.85 -1.82 16.06
CA GLY A 859 -34.93 -2.60 16.63
C GLY A 859 -35.83 -1.72 17.49
N TYR A 860 -37.06 -1.52 17.03
CA TYR A 860 -38.23 -1.70 17.87
C TYR A 860 -39.09 -2.75 17.21
N GLY A 861 -39.25 -3.89 17.91
CA GLY A 861 -40.23 -4.89 17.52
C GLY A 861 -41.61 -4.26 17.59
N ASN A 862 -42.34 -4.33 16.49
CA ASN A 862 -43.78 -4.10 16.47
C ASN A 862 -44.45 -5.49 16.46
N PRO A 863 -44.87 -6.04 17.62
CA PRO A 863 -45.54 -7.33 17.70
C PRO A 863 -47.01 -7.20 17.28
N GLY A 864 -47.24 -6.82 16.02
CA GLY A 864 -48.61 -6.65 15.49
C GLY A 864 -48.75 -6.73 13.97
N ALA A 865 -47.65 -6.66 13.21
CA ALA A 865 -47.72 -6.67 11.74
C ALA A 865 -47.48 -8.04 11.09
N ARG A 866 -47.38 -9.12 11.87
CA ARG A 866 -47.14 -10.48 11.36
C ARG A 866 -48.40 -11.33 11.22
N GLU A 867 -49.54 -10.87 11.74
CA GLU A 867 -50.80 -11.64 11.74
C GLU A 867 -51.77 -11.25 10.62
N ALA A 868 -51.58 -10.10 9.95
CA ALA A 868 -52.47 -9.66 8.86
C ALA A 868 -52.02 -10.05 7.44
N ALA A 869 -50.89 -10.75 7.29
CA ALA A 869 -50.33 -11.11 5.98
C ALA A 869 -50.37 -12.62 5.66
N SER A 870 -50.81 -13.47 6.60
CA SER A 870 -50.91 -14.92 6.37
C SER A 870 -52.27 -15.38 5.85
N ASP A 871 -53.29 -14.51 5.79
CA ASP A 871 -54.67 -14.93 5.56
C ASP A 871 -55.31 -14.42 4.25
N ARG A 872 -54.49 -14.13 3.23
CA ARG A 872 -55.02 -13.91 1.87
C ARG A 872 -54.97 -15.21 1.06
N PRO A 873 -56.12 -15.74 0.58
CA PRO A 873 -56.12 -16.88 -0.32
C PRO A 873 -55.36 -16.52 -1.60
N LYS A 874 -54.46 -17.42 -2.03
CA LYS A 874 -53.77 -17.29 -3.32
C LYS A 874 -54.81 -17.25 -4.47
N PRO A 875 -54.65 -16.39 -5.49
CA PRO A 875 -55.49 -16.44 -6.67
C PRO A 875 -55.25 -17.78 -7.42
N PRO A 876 -56.28 -18.37 -8.05
CA PRO A 876 -56.10 -19.59 -8.82
C PRO A 876 -55.23 -19.31 -10.06
N LEU A 877 -54.33 -20.26 -10.35
CA LEU A 877 -53.52 -20.27 -11.57
C LEU A 877 -54.42 -20.31 -12.82
N PRO A 878 -54.08 -19.61 -13.91
CA PRO A 878 -54.88 -19.63 -15.12
C PRO A 878 -54.78 -21.01 -15.79
N ARG A 879 -55.94 -21.61 -16.05
CA ARG A 879 -56.09 -22.80 -16.90
C ARG A 879 -55.71 -22.44 -18.33
N SER A 880 -54.84 -23.24 -18.94
CA SER A 880 -54.60 -23.22 -20.38
C SER A 880 -55.86 -23.64 -21.11
N VAL A 881 -56.51 -22.69 -21.79
CA VAL A 881 -57.59 -22.96 -22.75
C VAL A 881 -56.94 -23.22 -24.10
N HIS A 882 -56.99 -24.47 -24.55
CA HIS A 882 -56.95 -24.77 -25.98
C HIS A 882 -58.21 -24.19 -26.61
N SER A 883 -58.06 -23.21 -27.51
CA SER A 883 -59.11 -22.80 -28.42
C SER A 883 -58.94 -23.57 -29.73
N ASP A 884 -59.86 -24.50 -29.96
CA ASP A 884 -60.14 -25.01 -31.30
C ASP A 884 -60.62 -23.85 -32.19
N ALA A 885 -60.03 -23.75 -33.38
CA ALA A 885 -60.62 -23.10 -34.53
C ALA A 885 -60.65 -24.14 -35.67
N SER A 886 -61.86 -24.52 -36.03
CA SER A 886 -62.25 -25.39 -37.13
C SER A 886 -61.94 -24.77 -38.50
N GLU A 887 -61.52 -25.57 -39.47
CA GLU A 887 -62.37 -25.88 -40.64
C GLU A 887 -61.78 -26.95 -41.58
N SER A 888 -62.72 -27.67 -42.20
CA SER A 888 -62.67 -28.85 -43.05
C SER A 888 -61.76 -28.83 -44.28
N SER A 889 -61.18 -29.97 -44.66
CA SER A 889 -61.79 -30.88 -45.67
C SER A 889 -60.81 -31.97 -46.18
N SER A 890 -61.35 -33.19 -46.29
CA SER A 890 -61.02 -34.28 -47.23
C SER A 890 -59.61 -34.40 -47.82
N SER A 891 -58.95 -35.54 -47.59
CA SER A 891 -58.92 -36.61 -48.61
C SER A 891 -58.33 -37.91 -48.05
N ARG A 892 -59.02 -39.01 -48.36
CA ARG A 892 -58.53 -40.39 -48.25
C ARG A 892 -57.45 -40.61 -49.30
N ARG A 893 -56.36 -41.30 -48.96
CA ARG A 893 -55.92 -42.55 -49.61
C ARG A 893 -54.65 -43.14 -48.98
N ALA A 894 -54.74 -44.46 -48.80
CA ALA A 894 -53.72 -45.47 -48.48
C ALA A 894 -53.13 -45.45 -47.07
#